data_AF-A0A9E0XF17-F1
#
_entry.id   AF-A0A9E0XF17-F1
#
_cell.length_a   1.000
_cell.length_b   1.000
_cell.length_c   1.000
_cell.angle_alpha   90.00
_cell.angle_beta   90.00
_cell.angle_gamma   90.00
#
_symmetry.space_group_name_H-M   'P 1'
#
loop_
_entity.id
_entity.type
_entity.pdbx_description
1 polymer ?
#
loop_
_entity_poly.entity_id
_entity_poly.type
_entity_poly.pdbx_seq_one_letter_code
_entity_poly.pdbx_strand_id
1 'polypeptide(L)'
;MTSLISSANPSHRVTEPPVQLAHQTFIKKKYELSEVEKSCLEALNKRLMSLANLQSYAGACEASDSLLEEQKTLFKMVKRSKYFENEKIAAANAMGILNQADYSFSRKNLRKVRIPGAYLEGANLVGTDFREADLSGVILTQAVMNYALFHGTLMEKSRLGQRPMIKSKHTVEAICITKDGKRLIVGKGKDIHILDLEIGKVLKELKGHTAKVTTLAFFPKEKKLASGSEDKIIYIWDLGIGRKLKKLEGHSGQVTNVVIFPDERRLASGSFDKTICIWDVGTGKILKKLLGHISHITSLALFPDGRTLVSGSLDKTIRIWDVKTGQELKKLDGHTNIVTALSVFPDRKALAVGSLNIIYIWELEANKKFKKIRVQANAFVTLALFPSAKILISGNLDNTISLWDIETGKELKKLEGHRDIVTTLALSSDGKRLVSGSKDKTIRIWDLNMDEESRKLENSILKVKALALHSDSNWLAIGSNCDVCIWDIKTGKELKKLKGHTSKVVTLTLFPDRKKLASGSIGNSIRIWDVETGKELYKLKGHTDSISALALYAGGKKLVSGSEDNTIRIWDVEGRKELKKLEGHKYMVTSLVLFPDGKRLASGSGDEIIHLWDWEAGKEFKKLKGHTDYVKTLVLFQDGKRLASGSYDKTIRIWDVETNKELKRLERHTSWITNITLFSDEKKLASGSRDRTVRIWDLKKWKEIAVIVHPFAIEKIAIQKDQFLCVADIHGGVWMWNLHQKDASIKPELLWVTSPNLVCNLAEISQAIGLSEANRQLMTQYGAK
;
A
#
# COMPACT_ATOMS: atom_id res chain seq x y z
N MET A 1 42.65 46.77 -19.94
CA MET A 1 44.08 46.64 -20.28
C MET A 1 44.77 46.12 -19.04
N THR A 2 45.46 44.98 -18.92
CA THR A 2 45.76 43.78 -19.72
C THR A 2 46.71 42.98 -18.82
N SER A 3 46.82 41.66 -19.01
CA SER A 3 47.71 40.71 -18.30
C SER A 3 47.15 40.23 -16.93
N LEU A 4 47.00 38.95 -16.61
CA LEU A 4 47.49 37.71 -17.24
C LEU A 4 46.53 36.54 -16.96
N ILE A 5 46.23 35.80 -18.03
CA ILE A 5 45.75 34.42 -18.04
C ILE A 5 46.98 33.52 -18.12
N SER A 6 47.15 32.59 -17.17
CA SER A 6 47.54 31.18 -17.37
C SER A 6 47.71 30.57 -15.98
N SER A 7 46.97 29.54 -15.59
CA SER A 7 47.13 28.18 -16.10
C SER A 7 45.84 27.39 -15.87
N ALA A 8 45.44 26.68 -16.90
CA ALA A 8 44.24 25.87 -16.95
C ALA A 8 44.40 24.59 -16.11
N ASN A 9 43.33 24.22 -15.40
CA ASN A 9 43.06 22.83 -15.05
C ASN A 9 41.68 22.45 -15.64
N PRO A 10 41.59 21.48 -16.56
CA PRO A 10 40.36 21.14 -17.25
C PRO A 10 39.62 20.05 -16.46
N SER A 11 38.48 20.38 -15.84
CA SER A 11 37.36 19.45 -15.54
C SER A 11 36.36 19.99 -14.50
N HIS A 12 35.95 21.26 -14.59
CA HIS A 12 34.66 21.65 -14.03
C HIS A 12 33.57 21.42 -15.08
N ARG A 13 33.09 20.17 -15.18
CA ARG A 13 31.67 19.99 -15.52
C ARG A 13 30.91 20.57 -14.33
N VAL A 14 30.35 21.76 -14.50
CA VAL A 14 29.23 22.24 -13.68
C VAL A 14 28.13 21.19 -13.86
N THR A 15 28.04 20.23 -12.95
CA THR A 15 26.90 19.33 -12.89
C THR A 15 25.72 20.19 -12.45
N GLU A 16 24.77 20.35 -13.36
CA GLU A 16 23.43 20.89 -13.10
C GLU A 16 22.87 20.35 -11.77
N PRO A 17 22.12 21.16 -11.00
CA PRO A 17 21.55 20.69 -9.75
C PRO A 17 20.65 19.46 -9.99
N PRO A 18 20.69 18.44 -9.11
CA PRO A 18 20.00 17.15 -9.31
C PRO A 18 18.46 17.24 -9.34
N VAL A 19 17.91 18.44 -9.18
CA VAL A 19 16.49 18.76 -9.39
C VAL A 19 16.06 18.44 -10.82
N GLN A 20 16.92 18.58 -11.84
CA GLN A 20 16.50 18.33 -13.22
C GLN A 20 16.28 16.84 -13.56
N LEU A 21 16.95 15.90 -12.88
CA LEU A 21 16.85 14.47 -13.22
C LEU A 21 15.62 13.78 -12.61
N ALA A 22 15.12 14.26 -11.45
CA ALA A 22 13.86 13.80 -10.87
C ALA A 22 12.61 14.46 -11.51
N HIS A 23 12.79 15.64 -12.12
CA HIS A 23 11.71 16.40 -12.73
C HIS A 23 11.21 15.82 -14.07
N GLN A 24 12.01 15.02 -14.77
CA GLN A 24 11.60 14.38 -16.03
C GLN A 24 10.76 13.10 -15.85
N THR A 25 10.73 12.53 -14.65
CA THR A 25 10.06 11.23 -14.40
C THR A 25 8.57 11.36 -14.13
N PHE A 26 8.09 12.54 -13.73
CA PHE A 26 6.68 12.72 -13.35
C PHE A 26 5.74 12.86 -14.55
N ILE A 27 6.25 13.23 -15.72
CA ILE A 27 5.48 13.36 -16.97
C ILE A 27 5.39 12.02 -17.72
N LYS A 28 6.16 11.01 -17.28
CA LYS A 28 6.23 9.69 -17.93
C LYS A 28 5.32 8.61 -17.33
N LYS A 29 4.14 8.96 -16.80
CA LYS A 29 3.03 7.99 -16.76
C LYS A 29 2.22 8.12 -18.03
N LYS A 30 2.54 7.23 -18.98
CA LYS A 30 1.76 6.82 -20.16
C LYS A 30 0.27 7.10 -19.94
N TYR A 31 -0.34 8.07 -20.64
CA TYR A 31 -1.70 8.09 -21.22
C TYR A 31 -2.03 9.48 -21.86
N GLU A 32 -2.57 9.44 -23.08
CA GLU A 32 -3.48 10.38 -23.79
C GLU A 32 -3.25 11.90 -23.87
N LEU A 33 -2.19 12.49 -23.32
CA LEU A 33 -1.90 13.91 -23.61
C LEU A 33 -1.23 14.04 -24.98
N SER A 34 -1.73 14.95 -25.83
CA SER A 34 -1.05 15.33 -27.07
C SER A 34 0.34 15.89 -26.77
N GLU A 35 1.30 15.74 -27.69
CA GLU A 35 2.66 16.28 -27.50
C GLU A 35 2.65 17.79 -27.24
N VAL A 36 1.69 18.49 -27.84
CA VAL A 36 1.46 19.93 -27.65
C VAL A 36 1.07 20.25 -26.20
N GLU A 37 0.14 19.50 -25.61
CA GLU A 37 -0.29 19.71 -24.22
C GLU A 37 0.82 19.42 -23.22
N LYS A 38 1.62 18.37 -23.46
CA LYS A 38 2.80 18.06 -22.62
C LYS A 38 3.82 19.19 -22.68
N SER A 39 4.16 19.66 -23.88
CA SER A 39 5.10 20.76 -24.09
C SER A 39 4.62 22.04 -23.41
N CYS A 40 3.32 22.36 -23.52
CA CYS A 40 2.73 23.52 -22.86
C CYS A 40 2.76 23.41 -21.33
N LEU A 41 2.38 22.26 -20.76
CA LEU A 41 2.43 22.00 -19.31
C LEU A 41 3.87 22.04 -18.77
N GLU A 42 4.84 21.53 -19.52
CA GLU A 42 6.27 21.61 -19.17
C GLU A 42 6.78 23.05 -19.19
N ALA A 43 6.42 23.84 -20.19
CA ALA A 43 6.81 25.24 -20.31
C ALA A 43 6.19 26.09 -19.19
N LEU A 44 4.90 25.90 -18.90
CA LEU A 44 4.19 26.55 -17.79
C LEU A 44 4.81 26.17 -16.44
N ASN A 45 5.07 24.89 -16.19
CA ASN A 45 5.68 24.45 -14.94
C ASN A 45 7.09 25.03 -14.73
N LYS A 46 7.93 25.03 -15.78
CA LYS A 46 9.27 25.63 -15.71
C LYS A 46 9.21 27.13 -15.41
N ARG A 47 8.30 27.87 -16.04
CA ARG A 47 8.11 29.31 -15.78
C ARG A 47 7.59 29.59 -14.38
N LEU A 48 6.58 28.86 -13.94
CA LEU A 48 5.94 29.07 -12.63
C LEU A 48 6.90 28.76 -11.49
N MET A 49 7.74 27.72 -11.62
CA MET A 49 8.79 27.42 -10.64
C MET A 49 9.93 28.45 -10.66
N SER A 50 10.25 29.02 -11.83
CA SER A 50 11.24 30.10 -11.92
C SER A 50 10.74 31.38 -11.23
N LEU A 51 9.46 31.71 -11.41
CA LEU A 51 8.80 32.88 -10.81
C LEU A 51 8.58 32.72 -9.30
N ALA A 52 8.21 31.52 -8.83
CA ALA A 52 8.09 31.20 -7.41
C ALA A 52 9.44 31.29 -6.68
N ASN A 53 10.54 30.84 -7.32
CA ASN A 53 11.88 31.02 -6.79
C ASN A 53 12.31 32.50 -6.77
N LEU A 54 11.94 33.29 -7.77
CA LEU A 54 12.19 34.74 -7.81
C LEU A 54 11.43 35.47 -6.70
N GLN A 55 10.20 35.09 -6.34
CA GLN A 55 9.47 35.68 -5.21
C GLN A 55 10.18 35.51 -3.85
N SER A 56 11.07 34.52 -3.71
CA SER A 56 11.87 34.34 -2.50
C SER A 56 13.09 35.28 -2.40
N TYR A 57 13.40 36.02 -3.46
CA TYR A 57 14.47 37.03 -3.54
C TYR A 57 13.88 38.35 -4.08
N ALA A 58 13.63 39.34 -3.20
CA ALA A 58 12.81 40.53 -3.44
C ALA A 58 12.94 41.25 -4.81
N GLY A 59 11.78 41.67 -5.35
CA GLY A 59 11.59 42.51 -6.54
C GLY A 59 10.11 42.52 -6.99
N ALA A 60 9.23 43.08 -6.15
CA ALA A 60 7.78 42.90 -6.23
C ALA A 60 7.07 44.01 -7.05
N CYS A 61 6.60 43.66 -8.24
CA CYS A 61 5.30 44.06 -8.79
C CYS A 61 5.02 43.26 -10.09
N GLU A 62 5.90 43.34 -11.09
CA GLU A 62 5.72 42.68 -12.39
C GLU A 62 5.76 41.14 -12.33
N ALA A 63 6.66 40.58 -11.50
CA ALA A 63 6.72 39.12 -11.29
C ALA A 63 5.48 38.58 -10.57
N SER A 64 4.77 39.42 -9.79
CA SER A 64 3.55 39.01 -9.09
C SER A 64 2.34 38.94 -10.01
N ASP A 65 2.23 39.86 -10.97
CA ASP A 65 1.14 39.87 -11.97
C ASP A 65 1.29 38.75 -12.99
N SER A 66 2.53 38.48 -13.43
CA SER A 66 2.84 37.35 -14.32
C SER A 66 2.54 36.00 -13.67
N LEU A 67 2.97 35.81 -12.41
CA LEU A 67 2.66 34.61 -11.62
C LEU A 67 1.14 34.41 -11.45
N LEU A 68 0.42 35.51 -11.20
CA LEU A 68 -1.04 35.47 -11.03
C LEU A 68 -1.75 35.07 -12.33
N GLU A 69 -1.29 35.53 -13.49
CA GLU A 69 -1.85 35.11 -14.78
C GLU A 69 -1.56 33.64 -15.13
N GLU A 70 -0.37 33.14 -14.81
CA GLU A 70 -0.05 31.72 -15.00
C GLU A 70 -0.90 30.82 -14.07
N GLN A 71 -1.08 31.22 -12.81
CA GLN A 71 -1.98 30.55 -11.86
C GLN A 71 -3.45 30.56 -12.34
N LYS A 72 -3.93 31.69 -12.86
CA LYS A 72 -5.28 31.79 -13.46
C LYS A 72 -5.42 30.85 -14.66
N THR A 73 -4.39 30.74 -15.49
CA THR A 73 -4.38 29.88 -16.68
C THR A 73 -4.48 28.40 -16.30
N LEU A 74 -3.65 27.94 -15.37
CA LEU A 74 -3.74 26.57 -14.83
C LEU A 74 -5.08 26.30 -14.15
N PHE A 75 -5.61 27.26 -13.40
CA PHE A 75 -6.90 27.11 -12.74
C PHE A 75 -8.08 27.07 -13.73
N LYS A 76 -7.98 27.77 -14.88
CA LYS A 76 -8.94 27.62 -15.99
C LYS A 76 -8.90 26.20 -16.58
N MET A 77 -7.71 25.60 -16.74
CA MET A 77 -7.57 24.20 -17.18
C MET A 77 -8.23 23.24 -16.17
N VAL A 78 -8.03 23.46 -14.86
CA VAL A 78 -8.72 22.68 -13.82
C VAL A 78 -10.24 22.78 -13.98
N LYS A 79 -10.80 23.96 -14.26
CA LYS A 79 -12.26 24.13 -14.44
C LYS A 79 -12.80 23.48 -15.71
N ARG A 80 -12.00 23.33 -16.77
CA ARG A 80 -12.46 22.74 -18.03
C ARG A 80 -12.71 21.24 -17.91
N SER A 81 -12.05 20.53 -17.00
CA SER A 81 -12.32 19.10 -16.75
C SER A 81 -13.74 18.81 -16.23
N LYS A 82 -14.50 19.86 -15.85
CA LYS A 82 -15.94 19.76 -15.57
C LYS A 82 -16.76 19.36 -16.81
N TYR A 83 -16.29 19.70 -17.99
CA TYR A 83 -17.02 19.55 -19.26
C TYR A 83 -16.35 18.57 -20.23
N PHE A 84 -15.02 18.44 -20.16
CA PHE A 84 -14.24 17.65 -21.12
C PHE A 84 -13.54 16.46 -20.43
N GLU A 85 -13.91 15.23 -20.81
CA GLU A 85 -13.42 13.98 -20.20
C GLU A 85 -11.93 13.73 -20.46
N ASN A 86 -11.44 14.15 -21.62
CA ASN A 86 -10.03 14.03 -22.03
C ASN A 86 -9.09 14.98 -21.25
N GLU A 87 -9.60 16.05 -20.64
CA GLU A 87 -8.78 17.02 -19.91
C GLU A 87 -8.53 16.64 -18.44
N LYS A 88 -9.04 15.51 -17.95
CA LYS A 88 -8.94 15.12 -16.53
C LYS A 88 -7.51 14.94 -16.03
N ILE A 89 -6.60 14.44 -16.88
CA ILE A 89 -5.19 14.23 -16.54
C ILE A 89 -4.44 15.58 -16.54
N ALA A 90 -4.69 16.42 -17.55
CA ALA A 90 -4.15 17.78 -17.60
C ALA A 90 -4.58 18.61 -16.38
N ALA A 91 -5.85 18.52 -16.01
CA ALA A 91 -6.40 19.18 -14.83
C ALA A 91 -5.82 18.63 -13.53
N ALA A 92 -5.62 17.32 -13.40
CA ALA A 92 -4.96 16.73 -12.23
C ALA A 92 -3.51 17.21 -12.06
N ASN A 93 -2.77 17.30 -13.16
CA ASN A 93 -1.41 17.83 -13.18
C ASN A 93 -1.38 19.34 -12.88
N ALA A 94 -2.26 20.12 -13.51
CA ALA A 94 -2.39 21.56 -13.26
C ALA A 94 -2.74 21.85 -11.80
N MET A 95 -3.63 21.05 -11.20
CA MET A 95 -3.99 21.14 -9.79
C MET A 95 -2.79 20.82 -8.87
N GLY A 96 -1.98 19.81 -9.24
CA GLY A 96 -0.75 19.47 -8.53
C GLY A 96 0.32 20.57 -8.61
N ILE A 97 0.49 21.19 -9.79
CA ILE A 97 1.42 22.31 -10.00
C ILE A 97 0.98 23.52 -9.17
N LEU A 98 -0.31 23.87 -9.19
CA LEU A 98 -0.86 24.95 -8.37
C LEU A 98 -0.64 24.68 -6.88
N ASN A 99 -0.86 23.45 -6.42
CA ASN A 99 -0.63 23.07 -5.03
C ASN A 99 0.87 23.15 -4.63
N GLN A 100 1.79 22.80 -5.54
CA GLN A 100 3.22 22.94 -5.30
C GLN A 100 3.68 24.42 -5.24
N ALA A 101 2.97 25.31 -5.93
CA ALA A 101 3.20 26.75 -5.91
C ALA A 101 2.50 27.48 -4.74
N ASP A 102 2.09 26.75 -3.69
CA ASP A 102 1.36 27.26 -2.53
C ASP A 102 0.06 28.03 -2.85
N TYR A 103 -0.57 27.73 -4.00
CA TYR A 103 -1.84 28.34 -4.37
C TYR A 103 -2.97 27.91 -3.42
N SER A 104 -3.70 28.87 -2.85
CA SER A 104 -4.85 28.58 -1.99
C SER A 104 -6.11 28.26 -2.79
N PHE A 105 -6.69 27.09 -2.54
CA PHE A 105 -7.99 26.68 -3.11
C PHE A 105 -9.17 27.02 -2.20
N SER A 106 -8.94 27.76 -1.13
CA SER A 106 -9.98 28.09 -0.15
C SER A 106 -11.18 28.77 -0.82
N ARG A 107 -12.38 28.31 -0.45
CA ARG A 107 -13.70 28.78 -0.92
C ARG A 107 -13.89 28.75 -2.44
N LYS A 108 -13.08 27.99 -3.17
CA LYS A 108 -13.22 27.83 -4.63
C LYS A 108 -14.33 26.84 -4.97
N ASN A 109 -15.03 27.10 -6.09
CA ASN A 109 -16.03 26.19 -6.63
C ASN A 109 -15.42 25.18 -7.62
N LEU A 110 -15.19 23.97 -7.13
CA LEU A 110 -14.68 22.81 -7.87
C LEU A 110 -15.75 21.72 -8.04
N ARG A 111 -17.04 22.09 -7.97
CA ARG A 111 -18.15 21.18 -8.24
C ARG A 111 -18.00 20.55 -9.63
N LYS A 112 -18.23 19.23 -9.74
CA LYS A 112 -18.09 18.41 -10.95
C LYS A 112 -16.69 18.33 -11.56
N VAL A 113 -15.66 18.83 -10.88
CA VAL A 113 -14.29 18.80 -11.43
C VAL A 113 -13.79 17.36 -11.52
N ARG A 114 -13.02 17.02 -12.55
CA ARG A 114 -12.42 15.68 -12.70
C ARG A 114 -10.91 15.80 -12.65
N ILE A 115 -10.31 15.33 -11.56
CA ILE A 115 -8.86 15.42 -11.31
C ILE A 115 -8.31 14.12 -10.71
N PRO A 116 -8.55 12.95 -11.34
CA PRO A 116 -8.10 11.69 -10.78
C PRO A 116 -6.56 11.65 -10.69
N GLY A 117 -6.03 11.20 -9.55
CA GLY A 117 -4.59 11.08 -9.30
C GLY A 117 -3.88 12.39 -8.93
N ALA A 118 -4.60 13.51 -8.78
CA ALA A 118 -3.99 14.78 -8.43
C ALA A 118 -3.25 14.75 -7.07
N TYR A 119 -2.14 15.51 -7.00
CA TYR A 119 -1.32 15.60 -5.79
C TYR A 119 -1.67 16.84 -4.97
N LEU A 120 -2.50 16.66 -3.95
CA LEU A 120 -3.03 17.71 -3.07
C LEU A 120 -2.55 17.55 -1.61
N GLU A 121 -1.39 16.91 -1.40
CA GLU A 121 -0.83 16.76 -0.05
C GLU A 121 -0.49 18.15 0.54
N GLY A 122 -1.06 18.46 1.70
CA GLY A 122 -0.88 19.75 2.37
C GLY A 122 -1.72 20.90 1.82
N ALA A 123 -2.64 20.66 0.87
CA ALA A 123 -3.40 21.70 0.21
C ALA A 123 -4.35 22.48 1.15
N ASN A 124 -4.48 23.79 0.96
CA ASN A 124 -5.51 24.59 1.64
C ASN A 124 -6.83 24.53 0.85
N LEU A 125 -7.75 23.68 1.30
CA LEU A 125 -9.05 23.38 0.71
C LEU A 125 -10.24 23.88 1.57
N VAL A 126 -10.01 24.88 2.43
CA VAL A 126 -11.02 25.38 3.37
C VAL A 126 -12.21 25.97 2.62
N GLY A 127 -13.42 25.45 2.82
CA GLY A 127 -14.65 25.93 2.19
C GLY A 127 -14.77 25.59 0.71
N THR A 128 -13.89 24.73 0.17
CA THR A 128 -13.88 24.37 -1.25
C THR A 128 -15.05 23.44 -1.59
N ASP A 129 -15.77 23.73 -2.67
CA ASP A 129 -16.92 22.92 -3.10
C ASP A 129 -16.45 21.84 -4.09
N PHE A 130 -16.47 20.57 -3.68
CA PHE A 130 -16.13 19.39 -4.48
C PHE A 130 -17.34 18.53 -4.85
N ARG A 131 -18.57 19.04 -4.72
CA ARG A 131 -19.77 18.21 -4.99
C ARG A 131 -19.72 17.61 -6.39
N GLU A 132 -20.08 16.34 -6.53
CA GLU A 132 -20.08 15.59 -7.80
C GLU A 132 -18.71 15.55 -8.53
N ALA A 133 -17.61 15.89 -7.86
CA ALA A 133 -16.27 15.85 -8.44
C ALA A 133 -15.70 14.42 -8.49
N ASP A 134 -14.74 14.18 -9.39
CA ASP A 134 -13.92 12.97 -9.41
C ASP A 134 -12.52 13.26 -8.85
N LEU A 135 -12.31 12.79 -7.62
CA LEU A 135 -11.06 12.83 -6.86
C LEU A 135 -10.44 11.42 -6.71
N SER A 136 -10.73 10.49 -7.62
CA SER A 136 -10.21 9.13 -7.53
C SER A 136 -8.68 9.11 -7.57
N GLY A 137 -8.02 8.45 -6.63
CA GLY A 137 -6.56 8.36 -6.56
C GLY A 137 -5.86 9.65 -6.11
N VAL A 138 -6.61 10.70 -5.75
CA VAL A 138 -6.04 11.97 -5.30
C VAL A 138 -5.36 11.79 -3.94
N ILE A 139 -4.18 12.38 -3.78
CA ILE A 139 -3.45 12.37 -2.51
C ILE A 139 -3.84 13.64 -1.73
N LEU A 140 -4.65 13.50 -0.67
CA LEU A 140 -5.17 14.58 0.18
C LEU A 140 -4.58 14.58 1.59
N THR A 141 -3.49 13.84 1.80
CA THR A 141 -2.85 13.75 3.11
C THR A 141 -2.47 15.15 3.60
N GLN A 142 -2.81 15.50 4.85
CA GLN A 142 -2.54 16.82 5.46
C GLN A 142 -3.20 18.04 4.79
N ALA A 143 -4.15 17.84 3.86
CA ALA A 143 -4.91 18.97 3.33
C ALA A 143 -5.81 19.58 4.43
N VAL A 144 -5.88 20.91 4.50
CA VAL A 144 -6.78 21.63 5.41
C VAL A 144 -8.13 21.76 4.72
N MET A 145 -9.12 21.00 5.16
CA MET A 145 -10.41 20.84 4.46
C MET A 145 -11.62 21.37 5.24
N ASN A 146 -11.41 22.27 6.21
CA ASN A 146 -12.50 22.82 7.03
C ASN A 146 -13.60 23.40 6.14
N TYR A 147 -14.86 22.98 6.32
CA TYR A 147 -16.02 23.41 5.51
C TYR A 147 -15.99 23.03 4.01
N ALA A 148 -15.12 22.11 3.56
CA ALA A 148 -15.16 21.59 2.20
C ALA A 148 -16.40 20.71 1.95
N LEU A 149 -17.02 20.80 0.77
CA LEU A 149 -18.27 20.09 0.43
C LEU A 149 -17.98 18.89 -0.49
N PHE A 150 -18.31 17.66 -0.06
CA PHE A 150 -18.01 16.43 -0.82
C PHE A 150 -19.25 15.64 -1.28
N HIS A 151 -20.41 16.27 -1.39
CA HIS A 151 -21.64 15.57 -1.75
C HIS A 151 -21.56 14.98 -3.17
N GLY A 152 -21.70 13.65 -3.31
CA GLY A 152 -21.62 12.96 -4.61
C GLY A 152 -20.20 12.89 -5.20
N THR A 153 -19.16 13.22 -4.43
CA THR A 153 -17.77 13.18 -4.88
C THR A 153 -17.24 11.76 -4.96
N LEU A 154 -16.61 11.39 -6.07
CA LEU A 154 -15.94 10.11 -6.26
C LEU A 154 -14.52 10.17 -5.67
N MET A 155 -14.21 9.33 -4.69
CA MET A 155 -12.93 9.33 -3.96
C MET A 155 -12.21 7.97 -3.98
N GLU A 156 -12.49 7.12 -4.98
CA GLU A 156 -11.90 5.77 -5.07
C GLU A 156 -10.37 5.85 -5.04
N LYS A 157 -9.69 5.09 -4.17
CA LYS A 157 -8.21 5.08 -4.02
C LYS A 157 -7.57 6.41 -3.61
N SER A 158 -8.36 7.42 -3.22
CA SER A 158 -7.81 8.66 -2.67
C SER A 158 -7.13 8.38 -1.32
N ARG A 159 -6.04 9.09 -1.03
CA ARG A 159 -5.29 8.98 0.23
C ARG A 159 -5.69 10.12 1.15
N LEU A 160 -6.46 9.82 2.19
CA LEU A 160 -6.94 10.77 3.20
C LEU A 160 -6.20 10.57 4.53
N GLY A 161 -6.17 11.60 5.38
CA GLY A 161 -5.69 11.53 6.75
C GLY A 161 -4.50 12.43 7.06
N GLN A 162 -4.22 12.58 8.36
CA GLN A 162 -2.98 13.19 8.84
C GLN A 162 -1.97 12.08 9.12
N ARG A 163 -0.90 12.01 8.33
CA ARG A 163 0.33 11.42 8.87
C ARG A 163 0.81 12.37 9.95
N PRO A 164 1.10 11.92 11.20
CA PRO A 164 1.73 12.77 12.19
C PRO A 164 3.05 13.24 11.59
N MET A 165 3.04 14.49 11.12
CA MET A 165 4.15 15.08 10.40
C MET A 165 4.42 16.42 11.02
N ILE A 166 5.59 16.51 11.64
CA ILE A 166 6.04 17.73 12.26
C ILE A 166 6.90 18.43 11.21
N LYS A 167 6.42 19.58 10.72
CA LYS A 167 7.22 20.45 9.86
C LYS A 167 8.31 21.14 10.69
N SER A 168 9.50 21.21 10.12
CA SER A 168 10.64 21.94 10.64
C SER A 168 11.01 23.06 9.66
N LYS A 169 11.60 24.15 10.15
CA LYS A 169 12.19 25.18 9.27
C LYS A 169 13.52 24.73 8.66
N HIS A 170 14.15 23.73 9.27
CA HIS A 170 15.48 23.23 8.95
C HIS A 170 15.47 21.73 8.66
N THR A 171 16.52 21.25 7.98
CA THR A 171 16.76 19.82 7.78
C THR A 171 16.84 19.11 9.12
N VAL A 172 16.39 17.85 9.14
CA VAL A 172 16.35 17.07 10.37
C VAL A 172 17.44 16.00 10.30
N GLU A 173 18.51 16.19 11.05
CA GLU A 173 19.71 15.33 10.94
C GLU A 173 19.87 14.40 12.15
N ALA A 174 19.24 14.72 13.27
CA ALA A 174 19.30 13.90 14.48
C ALA A 174 17.92 13.74 15.13
N ILE A 175 17.56 12.49 15.44
CA ILE A 175 16.33 12.12 16.15
C ILE A 175 16.63 11.02 17.17
N CYS A 176 15.96 11.06 18.33
CA CYS A 176 15.85 9.91 19.22
C CYS A 176 14.47 9.85 19.89
N ILE A 177 14.05 8.64 20.26
CA ILE A 177 12.78 8.36 20.96
C ILE A 177 13.08 7.80 22.35
N THR A 178 12.31 8.20 23.35
CA THR A 178 12.43 7.63 24.70
C THR A 178 11.97 6.18 24.75
N LYS A 179 12.48 5.40 25.71
CA LYS A 179 12.12 3.99 25.90
C LYS A 179 10.63 3.77 26.10
N ASP A 180 9.93 4.71 26.71
CA ASP A 180 8.47 4.65 26.89
C ASP A 180 7.67 4.94 25.58
N GLY A 181 8.35 5.37 24.51
CA GLY A 181 7.73 5.70 23.22
C GLY A 181 6.89 6.98 23.22
N LYS A 182 6.92 7.78 24.30
CA LYS A 182 6.06 8.95 24.48
C LYS A 182 6.71 10.27 24.11
N ARG A 183 8.04 10.37 24.18
CA ARG A 183 8.75 11.61 23.87
C ARG A 183 9.70 11.42 22.70
N LEU A 184 9.71 12.42 21.83
CA LEU A 184 10.58 12.52 20.68
C LEU A 184 11.51 13.70 20.84
N ILE A 185 12.80 13.48 20.68
CA ILE A 185 13.80 14.55 20.72
C ILE A 185 14.39 14.71 19.32
N VAL A 186 14.39 15.94 18.82
CA VAL A 186 14.80 16.24 17.45
C VAL A 186 15.76 17.42 17.41
N GLY A 187 16.87 17.27 16.70
CA GLY A 187 17.72 18.37 16.28
C GLY A 187 17.10 19.08 15.07
N LYS A 188 16.63 20.31 15.25
CA LYS A 188 16.09 21.18 14.20
C LYS A 188 17.10 22.28 13.90
N GLY A 189 18.05 22.01 13.00
CA GLY A 189 19.18 22.91 12.81
C GLY A 189 20.03 22.96 14.08
N LYS A 190 20.23 24.15 14.67
CA LYS A 190 21.05 24.33 15.88
C LYS A 190 20.34 24.06 17.21
N ASP A 191 19.02 24.01 17.18
CA ASP A 191 18.20 23.89 18.38
C ASP A 191 17.65 22.47 18.53
N ILE A 192 17.53 21.99 19.77
CA ILE A 192 16.98 20.66 20.07
C ILE A 192 15.58 20.83 20.65
N HIS A 193 14.61 20.10 20.11
CA HIS A 193 13.22 20.16 20.54
C HIS A 193 12.82 18.83 21.17
N ILE A 194 12.20 18.89 22.33
CA ILE A 194 11.54 17.75 22.98
C ILE A 194 10.05 17.86 22.69
N LEU A 195 9.49 16.84 22.08
CA LEU A 195 8.11 16.77 21.62
C LEU A 195 7.39 15.62 22.34
N ASP A 196 6.11 15.83 22.60
CA ASP A 196 5.19 14.76 22.96
C ASP A 196 4.75 14.03 21.68
N LEU A 197 4.92 12.72 21.62
CA LEU A 197 4.56 11.90 20.45
C LEU A 197 3.07 11.63 20.33
N GLU A 198 2.31 11.68 21.42
CA GLU A 198 0.86 11.45 21.39
C GLU A 198 0.12 12.70 20.92
N ILE A 199 0.58 13.88 21.33
CA ILE A 199 -0.10 15.16 21.10
C ILE A 199 0.62 16.00 20.02
N GLY A 200 1.86 15.67 19.68
CA GLY A 200 2.66 16.39 18.66
C GLY A 200 3.11 17.78 19.09
N LYS A 201 2.98 18.14 20.37
CA LYS A 201 3.35 19.45 20.92
C LYS A 201 4.80 19.49 21.34
N VAL A 202 5.43 20.65 21.14
CA VAL A 202 6.77 20.94 21.71
C VAL A 202 6.60 21.12 23.21
N LEU A 203 7.22 20.23 23.98
CA LEU A 203 7.28 20.31 25.44
C LEU A 203 8.40 21.24 25.90
N LYS A 204 9.54 21.20 25.20
CA LYS A 204 10.73 21.96 25.58
C LYS A 204 11.65 22.23 24.40
N GLU A 205 12.38 23.33 24.50
CA GLU A 205 13.41 23.71 23.54
C GLU A 205 14.75 23.88 24.28
N LEU A 206 15.80 23.23 23.79
CA LEU A 206 17.15 23.31 24.31
C LEU A 206 18.00 24.10 23.29
N LYS A 207 18.34 25.33 23.63
CA LYS A 207 19.13 26.23 22.79
C LYS A 207 20.59 26.19 23.23
N GLY A 208 21.49 26.14 22.26
CA GLY A 208 22.89 26.23 22.65
C GLY A 208 23.97 25.96 21.64
N HIS A 209 23.76 25.08 20.67
CA HIS A 209 24.72 24.89 19.60
C HIS A 209 24.72 26.11 18.68
N THR A 210 25.87 26.38 18.06
CA THR A 210 26.00 27.49 17.11
C THR A 210 25.83 27.05 15.66
N ALA A 211 25.90 25.74 15.41
CA ALA A 211 25.68 25.10 14.12
C ALA A 211 24.73 23.89 14.25
N LYS A 212 24.51 23.14 13.17
CA LYS A 212 23.52 22.08 13.14
C LYS A 212 23.84 20.94 14.10
N VAL A 213 22.83 20.37 14.73
CA VAL A 213 22.93 19.17 15.56
C VAL A 213 22.87 17.95 14.65
N THR A 214 23.95 17.19 14.64
CA THR A 214 24.18 16.04 13.74
C THR A 214 23.84 14.71 14.40
N THR A 215 23.87 14.64 15.73
CA THR A 215 23.65 13.40 16.47
C THR A 215 23.09 13.64 17.86
N LEU A 216 22.27 12.71 18.34
CA LEU A 216 21.64 12.71 19.65
C LEU A 216 21.73 11.31 20.26
N ALA A 217 22.07 11.21 21.54
CA ALA A 217 22.15 9.95 22.25
C ALA A 217 21.63 10.06 23.68
N PHE A 218 20.72 9.16 24.06
CA PHE A 218 20.23 9.07 25.44
C PHE A 218 21.24 8.37 26.34
N PHE A 219 21.32 8.85 27.57
CA PHE A 219 21.90 8.05 28.65
C PHE A 219 20.93 6.91 29.02
N PRO A 220 21.42 5.71 29.37
CA PRO A 220 20.60 4.55 29.72
C PRO A 220 19.42 4.80 30.67
N LYS A 221 19.57 5.68 31.67
CA LYS A 221 18.52 6.08 32.64
C LYS A 221 17.61 7.22 32.15
N GLU A 222 17.83 7.75 30.96
CA GLU A 222 17.01 8.78 30.28
C GLU A 222 16.81 10.10 31.04
N LYS A 223 17.67 10.39 32.02
CA LYS A 223 17.69 11.70 32.69
C LYS A 223 18.55 12.73 31.96
N LYS A 224 19.51 12.23 31.16
CA LYS A 224 20.47 13.05 30.41
C LYS A 224 20.43 12.71 28.93
N LEU A 225 20.81 13.70 28.12
CA LEU A 225 20.96 13.60 26.68
C LEU A 225 22.33 14.14 26.29
N ALA A 226 23.02 13.48 25.36
CA ALA A 226 24.17 14.04 24.69
C ALA A 226 23.80 14.49 23.27
N SER A 227 24.31 15.64 22.84
CA SER A 227 24.17 16.13 21.47
C SER A 227 25.53 16.49 20.89
N GLY A 228 25.80 16.03 19.66
CA GLY A 228 26.96 16.45 18.86
C GLY A 228 26.53 17.35 17.71
N SER A 229 27.41 18.25 17.30
CA SER A 229 27.10 19.26 16.28
C SER A 229 28.27 19.54 15.34
N GLU A 230 27.94 20.16 14.20
CA GLU A 230 28.90 20.77 13.27
C GLU A 230 29.76 21.86 13.93
N ASP A 231 29.36 22.40 15.08
CA ASP A 231 30.14 23.37 15.86
C ASP A 231 31.33 22.75 16.60
N LYS A 232 31.57 21.45 16.42
CA LYS A 232 32.67 20.66 16.99
C LYS A 232 32.50 20.35 18.48
N ILE A 233 31.40 20.78 19.09
CA ILE A 233 31.12 20.66 20.52
C ILE A 233 30.15 19.51 20.78
N ILE A 234 30.28 18.89 21.94
CA ILE A 234 29.27 17.99 22.49
C ILE A 234 28.69 18.63 23.75
N TYR A 235 27.37 18.72 23.83
CA TYR A 235 26.67 19.15 25.04
C TYR A 235 26.02 17.97 25.75
N ILE A 236 26.09 17.99 27.08
CA ILE A 236 25.31 17.12 27.95
C ILE A 236 24.18 17.95 28.56
N TRP A 237 22.96 17.47 28.43
CA TRP A 237 21.74 18.14 28.85
C TRP A 237 21.06 17.35 29.95
N ASP A 238 20.43 18.07 30.89
CA ASP A 238 19.45 17.50 31.80
C ASP A 238 18.06 17.58 31.16
N LEU A 239 17.36 16.45 31.03
CA LEU A 239 16.05 16.40 30.38
C LEU A 239 14.90 16.82 31.29
N GLY A 240 15.04 16.70 32.62
CA GLY A 240 14.03 17.16 33.57
C GLY A 240 13.99 18.68 33.61
N ILE A 241 15.14 19.30 33.84
CA ILE A 241 15.28 20.75 34.02
C ILE A 241 15.49 21.46 32.67
N GLY A 242 15.95 20.75 31.64
CA GLY A 242 16.16 21.30 30.28
C GLY A 242 17.32 22.29 30.20
N ARG A 243 18.38 22.05 30.98
CA ARG A 243 19.56 22.91 31.03
C ARG A 243 20.80 22.17 30.56
N LYS A 244 21.77 22.92 30.04
CA LYS A 244 23.12 22.43 29.76
C LYS A 244 23.80 22.07 31.08
N LEU A 245 24.26 20.84 31.21
CA LEU A 245 25.07 20.38 32.33
C LEU A 245 26.56 20.51 32.05
N LYS A 246 26.98 20.16 30.83
CA LYS A 246 28.40 20.11 30.48
C LYS A 246 28.64 20.42 29.01
N LYS A 247 29.76 21.09 28.74
CA LYS A 247 30.33 21.35 27.41
C LYS A 247 31.59 20.51 27.26
N LEU A 248 31.68 19.70 26.20
CA LEU A 248 32.87 18.92 25.87
C LEU A 248 33.49 19.50 24.60
N GLU A 249 34.72 19.98 24.72
CA GLU A 249 35.48 20.58 23.62
C GLU A 249 36.81 19.85 23.44
N GLY A 250 37.20 19.62 22.19
CA GLY A 250 38.47 18.95 21.88
C GLY A 250 38.53 18.29 20.49
N HIS A 251 37.40 18.16 19.80
CA HIS A 251 37.41 17.84 18.37
C HIS A 251 37.76 19.07 17.54
N SER A 252 38.56 18.89 16.49
CA SER A 252 38.94 19.99 15.57
C SER A 252 38.02 20.09 14.34
N GLY A 253 37.16 19.07 14.14
CA GLY A 253 36.16 18.98 13.08
C GLY A 253 34.76 18.66 13.62
N GLN A 254 33.78 18.66 12.72
CA GLN A 254 32.38 18.40 13.04
C GLN A 254 32.20 17.06 13.75
N VAL A 255 31.38 17.01 14.80
CA VAL A 255 31.02 15.75 15.46
C VAL A 255 29.94 15.08 14.63
N THR A 256 30.11 13.82 14.27
CA THR A 256 29.17 13.09 13.39
C THR A 256 28.30 12.10 14.15
N ASN A 257 28.84 11.50 15.20
CA ASN A 257 28.15 10.49 15.97
C ASN A 257 28.60 10.50 17.44
N VAL A 258 27.68 10.17 18.34
CA VAL A 258 27.90 10.08 19.78
C VAL A 258 27.23 8.81 20.29
N VAL A 259 27.95 8.03 21.10
CA VAL A 259 27.42 6.84 21.78
C VAL A 259 27.74 6.89 23.27
N ILE A 260 26.78 6.47 24.09
CA ILE A 260 26.90 6.49 25.55
C ILE A 260 27.27 5.10 26.06
N PHE A 261 28.22 5.03 26.99
CA PHE A 261 28.57 3.78 27.63
C PHE A 261 27.49 3.34 28.62
N PRO A 262 27.28 2.02 28.82
CA PRO A 262 26.32 1.51 29.80
C PRO A 262 26.55 2.01 31.23
N ASP A 263 27.79 2.39 31.56
CA ASP A 263 28.18 2.93 32.87
C ASP A 263 27.70 4.37 33.13
N GLU A 264 27.18 5.07 32.11
CA GLU A 264 26.76 6.48 32.13
C GLU A 264 27.85 7.50 32.50
N ARG A 265 29.08 7.04 32.72
CA ARG A 265 30.23 7.86 33.10
C ARG A 265 31.08 8.20 31.90
N ARG A 266 31.04 7.39 30.85
CA ARG A 266 31.80 7.59 29.63
C ARG A 266 30.89 7.82 28.42
N LEU A 267 31.46 8.51 27.45
CA LEU A 267 30.86 8.79 26.14
C LEU A 267 31.93 8.64 25.06
N ALA A 268 31.60 8.07 23.90
CA ALA A 268 32.48 8.09 22.73
C ALA A 268 31.88 8.96 21.63
N SER A 269 32.74 9.68 20.91
CA SER A 269 32.34 10.54 19.79
C SER A 269 33.25 10.36 18.59
N GLY A 270 32.66 10.44 17.40
CA GLY A 270 33.36 10.36 16.12
C GLY A 270 33.25 11.70 15.41
N SER A 271 34.30 12.07 14.68
CA SER A 271 34.40 13.38 14.05
C SER A 271 35.00 13.34 12.65
N PHE A 272 34.75 14.41 11.90
CA PHE A 272 35.45 14.73 10.65
C PHE A 272 36.94 15.00 10.87
N ASP A 273 37.40 15.21 12.10
CA ASP A 273 38.84 15.26 12.39
C ASP A 273 39.56 13.91 12.30
N LYS A 274 38.85 12.84 11.90
CA LYS A 274 39.34 11.46 11.70
C LYS A 274 39.61 10.71 13.01
N THR A 275 39.24 11.29 14.14
CA THR A 275 39.53 10.73 15.46
C THR A 275 38.28 10.34 16.21
N ILE A 276 38.42 9.33 17.08
CA ILE A 276 37.39 8.97 18.06
C ILE A 276 37.88 9.44 19.42
N CYS A 277 37.07 10.18 20.14
CA CYS A 277 37.38 10.59 21.50
C CYS A 277 36.48 9.84 22.49
N ILE A 278 37.08 9.28 23.53
CA ILE A 278 36.39 8.75 24.71
C ILE A 278 36.50 9.81 25.80
N TRP A 279 35.36 10.21 26.34
CA TRP A 279 35.23 11.29 27.31
C TRP A 279 34.79 10.77 28.66
N ASP A 280 35.21 11.44 29.71
CA ASP A 280 34.59 11.35 31.02
C ASP A 280 33.47 12.40 31.11
N VAL A 281 32.25 11.94 31.34
CA VAL A 281 31.03 12.78 31.31
C VAL A 281 30.99 13.76 32.49
N GLY A 282 31.58 13.41 33.64
CA GLY A 282 31.55 14.27 34.84
C GLY A 282 32.54 15.43 34.75
N THR A 283 33.79 15.12 34.43
CA THR A 283 34.88 16.10 34.31
C THR A 283 34.82 16.84 32.98
N GLY A 284 34.34 16.18 31.92
CA GLY A 284 34.33 16.67 30.55
C GLY A 284 35.67 16.55 29.82
N LYS A 285 36.64 15.83 30.39
CA LYS A 285 37.96 15.63 29.80
C LYS A 285 37.97 14.43 28.85
N ILE A 286 38.84 14.50 27.85
CA ILE A 286 39.16 13.35 26.98
C ILE A 286 39.99 12.36 27.81
N LEU A 287 39.47 11.13 27.95
CA LEU A 287 40.19 10.02 28.56
C LEU A 287 41.14 9.36 27.57
N LYS A 288 40.68 9.16 26.32
CA LYS A 288 41.46 8.54 25.25
C LYS A 288 41.08 9.12 23.89
N LYS A 289 42.07 9.20 23.01
CA LYS A 289 41.89 9.56 21.59
C LYS A 289 42.36 8.38 20.75
N LEU A 290 41.44 7.77 20.00
CA LEU A 290 41.73 6.64 19.13
C LEU A 290 42.09 7.17 17.74
N LEU A 291 43.29 6.82 17.29
CA LEU A 291 43.87 7.23 16.02
C LEU A 291 44.01 6.00 15.12
N GLY A 292 43.70 6.15 13.83
CA GLY A 292 43.92 5.08 12.85
C GLY A 292 43.13 5.27 11.54
N HIS A 293 41.94 5.85 11.59
CA HIS A 293 41.19 6.20 10.38
C HIS A 293 41.91 7.29 9.57
N ILE A 294 41.94 7.11 8.25
CA ILE A 294 42.63 8.04 7.33
C ILE A 294 41.69 9.10 6.75
N SER A 295 40.37 8.92 6.95
CA SER A 295 39.31 9.82 6.51
C SER A 295 38.22 9.99 7.59
N HIS A 296 37.22 10.82 7.32
CA HIS A 296 36.18 11.22 8.27
C HIS A 296 35.40 10.04 8.83
N ILE A 297 35.09 10.08 10.12
CA ILE A 297 34.27 9.07 10.79
C ILE A 297 32.80 9.41 10.55
N THR A 298 32.04 8.45 10.03
CA THR A 298 30.63 8.65 9.65
C THR A 298 29.66 8.02 10.64
N SER A 299 30.05 6.92 11.28
CA SER A 299 29.19 6.19 12.20
C SER A 299 30.00 5.56 13.33
N LEU A 300 29.42 5.52 14.52
CA LEU A 300 29.92 4.79 15.67
C LEU A 300 28.83 3.87 16.21
N ALA A 301 29.24 2.72 16.74
CA ALA A 301 28.35 1.82 17.47
C ALA A 301 29.10 1.15 18.62
N LEU A 302 28.47 1.07 19.79
CA LEU A 302 29.04 0.46 20.98
C LEU A 302 28.36 -0.89 21.24
N PHE A 303 29.15 -1.91 21.59
CA PHE A 303 28.60 -3.18 22.04
C PHE A 303 27.91 -3.03 23.40
N PRO A 304 26.85 -3.82 23.69
CA PRO A 304 26.16 -3.76 24.98
C PRO A 304 27.04 -4.01 26.23
N ASP A 305 28.25 -4.59 26.09
CA ASP A 305 29.20 -4.72 27.21
C ASP A 305 29.95 -3.42 27.55
N GLY A 306 29.94 -2.43 26.66
CA GLY A 306 30.75 -1.23 26.77
C GLY A 306 32.26 -1.48 26.69
N ARG A 307 32.70 -2.65 26.22
CA ARG A 307 34.12 -3.02 26.07
C ARG A 307 34.61 -2.82 24.64
N THR A 308 33.73 -3.03 23.67
CA THR A 308 34.08 -3.00 22.26
C THR A 308 33.35 -1.85 21.55
N LEU A 309 34.10 -1.04 20.81
CA LEU A 309 33.58 0.06 19.98
C LEU A 309 33.83 -0.24 18.51
N VAL A 310 32.86 0.06 17.66
CA VAL A 310 32.98 -0.07 16.19
C VAL A 310 32.85 1.29 15.54
N SER A 311 33.71 1.57 14.57
CA SER A 311 33.69 2.80 13.79
C SER A 311 33.67 2.52 12.29
N GLY A 312 32.88 3.32 11.59
CA GLY A 312 32.79 3.34 10.13
C GLY A 312 33.28 4.67 9.60
N SER A 313 33.99 4.66 8.48
CA SER A 313 34.62 5.84 7.91
C SER A 313 34.45 5.94 6.39
N LEU A 314 34.63 7.15 5.88
CA LEU A 314 34.79 7.43 4.46
C LEU A 314 36.07 6.81 3.86
N ASP A 315 36.97 6.28 4.69
CA ASP A 315 38.12 5.51 4.22
C ASP A 315 37.77 4.10 3.73
N LYS A 316 36.47 3.77 3.70
CA LYS A 316 35.90 2.48 3.26
C LYS A 316 36.23 1.32 4.20
N THR A 317 36.70 1.62 5.41
CA THR A 317 37.04 0.61 6.42
C THR A 317 36.08 0.67 7.60
N ILE A 318 35.96 -0.47 8.28
CA ILE A 318 35.38 -0.55 9.62
C ILE A 318 36.50 -0.95 10.56
N ARG A 319 36.59 -0.28 11.70
CA ARG A 319 37.54 -0.64 12.75
C ARG A 319 36.81 -1.01 14.03
N ILE A 320 37.35 -2.01 14.71
CA ILE A 320 36.88 -2.50 16.00
C ILE A 320 37.97 -2.18 17.02
N TRP A 321 37.58 -1.54 18.11
CA TRP A 321 38.48 -1.00 19.12
C TRP A 321 38.19 -1.63 20.47
N ASP A 322 39.24 -1.92 21.21
CA ASP A 322 39.14 -2.20 22.63
C ASP A 322 39.10 -0.86 23.38
N VAL A 323 38.04 -0.65 24.15
CA VAL A 323 37.81 0.61 24.87
C VAL A 323 38.81 0.80 26.01
N LYS A 324 39.25 -0.28 26.65
CA LYS A 324 40.13 -0.24 27.84
C LYS A 324 41.56 0.11 27.44
N THR A 325 42.10 -0.53 26.41
CA THR A 325 43.45 -0.28 25.91
C THR A 325 43.46 0.93 24.99
N GLY A 326 42.41 1.12 24.18
CA GLY A 326 42.36 2.10 23.10
C GLY A 326 43.05 1.59 21.83
N GLN A 327 43.40 0.31 21.77
CA GLN A 327 44.02 -0.31 20.61
C GLN A 327 42.95 -0.77 19.61
N GLU A 328 43.33 -0.75 18.35
CA GLU A 328 42.57 -1.40 17.30
C GLU A 328 42.69 -2.91 17.43
N LEU A 329 41.57 -3.57 17.68
CA LEU A 329 41.49 -5.03 17.71
C LEU A 329 41.45 -5.61 16.30
N LYS A 330 40.73 -4.91 15.39
CA LYS A 330 40.45 -5.47 14.07
C LYS A 330 40.12 -4.39 13.05
N LYS A 331 40.67 -4.59 11.85
CA LYS A 331 40.31 -3.86 10.64
C LYS A 331 39.50 -4.78 9.72
N LEU A 332 38.29 -4.39 9.35
CA LEU A 332 37.49 -5.11 8.37
C LEU A 332 37.58 -4.43 7.01
N ASP A 333 38.33 -5.07 6.11
CA ASP A 333 38.55 -4.59 4.74
C ASP A 333 37.60 -5.26 3.71
N GLY A 334 37.44 -4.60 2.56
CA GLY A 334 36.70 -5.12 1.41
C GLY A 334 35.26 -4.60 1.26
N HIS A 335 34.94 -3.45 1.84
CA HIS A 335 33.86 -2.62 1.32
C HIS A 335 34.36 -1.89 0.06
N THR A 336 33.59 -1.94 -1.02
CA THR A 336 33.95 -1.27 -2.27
C THR A 336 33.65 0.23 -2.23
N ASN A 337 32.91 0.69 -1.21
CA ASN A 337 32.46 2.06 -1.07
C ASN A 337 32.52 2.55 0.38
N ILE A 338 32.24 3.83 0.61
CA ILE A 338 32.25 4.46 1.93
C ILE A 338 31.26 3.77 2.88
N VAL A 339 31.59 3.76 4.18
CA VAL A 339 30.67 3.30 5.21
C VAL A 339 29.81 4.48 5.64
N THR A 340 28.49 4.31 5.61
CA THR A 340 27.50 5.37 5.87
C THR A 340 26.78 5.19 7.20
N ALA A 341 26.49 3.95 7.57
CA ALA A 341 25.78 3.63 8.80
C ALA A 341 26.24 2.29 9.39
N LEU A 342 26.18 2.17 10.72
CA LEU A 342 26.48 0.95 11.47
C LEU A 342 25.38 0.67 12.48
N SER A 343 25.03 -0.60 12.64
CA SER A 343 24.16 -1.05 13.73
C SER A 343 24.64 -2.40 14.25
N VAL A 344 24.81 -2.50 15.58
CA VAL A 344 25.26 -3.71 16.27
C VAL A 344 24.06 -4.57 16.65
N PHE A 345 24.15 -5.88 16.46
CA PHE A 345 23.11 -6.80 16.91
C PHE A 345 23.16 -7.00 18.43
N PRO A 346 22.02 -7.12 19.11
CA PRO A 346 21.97 -7.30 20.57
C PRO A 346 22.72 -8.55 21.06
N ASP A 347 22.77 -9.60 20.25
CA ASP A 347 23.45 -10.88 20.53
C ASP A 347 24.98 -10.83 20.47
N ARG A 348 25.53 -9.69 20.02
CA ARG A 348 26.95 -9.41 19.79
C ARG A 348 27.65 -10.25 18.73
N LYS A 349 26.92 -11.11 18.02
CA LYS A 349 27.50 -12.01 17.02
C LYS A 349 27.63 -11.34 15.66
N ALA A 350 26.73 -10.39 15.37
CA ALA A 350 26.67 -9.76 14.08
C ALA A 350 26.71 -8.22 14.10
N LEU A 351 27.12 -7.65 12.96
CA LEU A 351 27.14 -6.22 12.68
C LEU A 351 26.47 -5.97 11.33
N ALA A 352 25.46 -5.09 11.31
CA ALA A 352 24.88 -4.56 10.08
C ALA A 352 25.66 -3.31 9.65
N VAL A 353 26.16 -3.34 8.43
CA VAL A 353 26.98 -2.27 7.86
C VAL A 353 26.34 -1.77 6.58
N GLY A 354 26.14 -0.48 6.55
CA GLY A 354 25.68 0.23 5.39
C GLY A 354 26.82 0.79 4.52
N SER A 355 26.98 0.30 3.29
CA SER A 355 27.88 0.88 2.28
C SER A 355 27.15 1.20 0.96
N LEU A 356 26.65 2.45 0.84
CA LEU A 356 25.82 2.98 -0.25
C LEU A 356 24.68 2.05 -0.68
N ASN A 357 24.89 1.19 -1.69
CA ASN A 357 23.85 0.34 -2.29
C ASN A 357 23.86 -1.09 -1.74
N ILE A 358 24.74 -1.39 -0.80
CA ILE A 358 24.94 -2.74 -0.27
C ILE A 358 24.94 -2.69 1.25
N ILE A 359 24.06 -3.48 1.84
CA ILE A 359 24.10 -3.77 3.27
C ILE A 359 24.88 -5.07 3.46
N TYR A 360 25.94 -5.02 4.27
CA TYR A 360 26.72 -6.18 4.66
C TYR A 360 26.33 -6.58 6.07
N ILE A 361 26.06 -7.87 6.29
CA ILE A 361 25.97 -8.44 7.63
C ILE A 361 27.25 -9.22 7.88
N TRP A 362 28.00 -8.79 8.88
CA TRP A 362 29.26 -9.40 9.30
C TRP A 362 29.04 -10.23 10.55
N GLU A 363 29.55 -11.45 10.56
CA GLU A 363 29.65 -12.26 11.76
C GLU A 363 31.04 -12.11 12.35
N LEU A 364 31.12 -11.71 13.62
CA LEU A 364 32.37 -11.32 14.25
C LEU A 364 33.20 -12.51 14.70
N GLU A 365 32.55 -13.60 15.14
CA GLU A 365 33.18 -14.84 15.60
C GLU A 365 33.90 -15.57 14.45
N ALA A 366 33.24 -15.73 13.29
CA ALA A 366 33.77 -16.45 12.13
C ALA A 366 34.70 -15.62 11.22
N ASN A 367 34.87 -14.32 11.52
CA ASN A 367 35.65 -13.38 10.71
C ASN A 367 35.32 -13.42 9.20
N LYS A 368 34.04 -13.58 8.85
CA LYS A 368 33.61 -13.74 7.45
C LYS A 368 32.42 -12.86 7.15
N LYS A 369 32.41 -12.31 5.93
CA LYS A 369 31.19 -11.78 5.29
C LYS A 369 30.29 -12.98 5.01
N PHE A 370 29.27 -13.20 5.82
CA PHE A 370 28.36 -14.32 5.58
C PHE A 370 27.13 -13.89 4.78
N LYS A 371 26.77 -12.59 4.77
CA LYS A 371 25.63 -12.14 3.98
C LYS A 371 25.79 -10.75 3.35
N LYS A 372 25.45 -10.67 2.06
CA LYS A 372 25.43 -9.46 1.25
C LYS A 372 24.01 -9.22 0.74
N ILE A 373 23.35 -8.19 1.25
CA ILE A 373 22.05 -7.76 0.76
C ILE A 373 22.31 -6.63 -0.25
N ARG A 374 22.11 -6.94 -1.53
CA ARG A 374 22.27 -5.95 -2.61
C ARG A 374 20.93 -5.26 -2.83
N VAL A 375 20.88 -3.98 -2.51
CA VAL A 375 19.71 -3.15 -2.75
C VAL A 375 19.78 -2.67 -4.20
N GLN A 376 18.76 -2.94 -5.01
CA GLN A 376 18.74 -2.45 -6.39
C GLN A 376 18.61 -0.92 -6.39
N ALA A 377 19.59 -0.25 -7.00
CA ALA A 377 19.58 1.17 -7.41
C ALA A 377 19.28 2.25 -6.34
N ASN A 378 19.33 1.93 -5.05
CA ASN A 378 19.05 2.88 -3.97
C ASN A 378 20.22 2.94 -2.98
N ALA A 379 20.91 4.08 -2.90
CA ALA A 379 21.87 4.31 -1.84
C ALA A 379 21.13 4.64 -0.54
N PHE A 380 21.53 4.05 0.59
CA PHE A 380 20.96 4.37 1.89
C PHE A 380 21.94 5.18 2.74
N VAL A 381 21.39 5.94 3.69
CA VAL A 381 22.12 6.91 4.53
C VAL A 381 22.20 6.44 5.98
N THR A 382 21.15 5.75 6.45
CA THR A 382 21.02 5.36 7.85
C THR A 382 20.39 3.97 7.97
N LEU A 383 20.72 3.27 9.06
CA LEU A 383 20.25 1.93 9.37
C LEU A 383 19.73 1.88 10.80
N ALA A 384 18.63 1.15 11.01
CA ALA A 384 18.11 0.83 12.33
C ALA A 384 17.73 -0.65 12.40
N LEU A 385 18.07 -1.32 13.50
CA LEU A 385 17.66 -2.70 13.76
C LEU A 385 16.35 -2.75 14.53
N PHE A 386 15.48 -3.67 14.16
CA PHE A 386 14.28 -3.97 14.95
C PHE A 386 14.68 -4.67 16.27
N PRO A 387 13.94 -4.50 17.40
CA PRO A 387 14.30 -5.11 18.67
C PRO A 387 14.44 -6.64 18.62
N SER A 388 13.67 -7.30 17.75
CA SER A 388 13.76 -8.74 17.52
C SER A 388 15.03 -9.19 16.80
N ALA A 389 15.82 -8.26 16.27
CA ALA A 389 16.99 -8.48 15.44
C ALA A 389 16.77 -9.31 14.16
N LYS A 390 15.50 -9.48 13.73
CA LYS A 390 15.14 -10.18 12.48
C LYS A 390 14.93 -9.24 11.30
N ILE A 391 14.59 -7.98 11.57
CA ILE A 391 14.25 -6.97 10.57
C ILE A 391 15.26 -5.82 10.65
N LEU A 392 15.73 -5.38 9.48
CA LEU A 392 16.58 -4.22 9.32
C LEU A 392 15.82 -3.12 8.58
N ILE A 393 15.94 -1.89 9.03
CA ILE A 393 15.30 -0.72 8.43
C ILE A 393 16.38 0.17 7.81
N SER A 394 16.21 0.57 6.55
CA SER A 394 17.11 1.48 5.85
C SER A 394 16.41 2.77 5.45
N GLY A 395 17.03 3.91 5.73
CA GLY A 395 16.62 5.22 5.23
C GLY A 395 17.37 5.54 3.94
N ASN A 396 16.64 5.77 2.85
CA ASN A 396 17.20 5.76 1.51
C ASN A 396 17.34 7.18 0.90
N LEU A 397 18.24 7.32 -0.08
CA LEU A 397 18.40 8.52 -0.90
C LEU A 397 17.22 8.74 -1.87
N ASP A 398 16.44 7.69 -2.17
CA ASP A 398 15.24 7.78 -3.03
C ASP A 398 14.00 8.29 -2.28
N ASN A 399 14.19 8.88 -1.10
CA ASN A 399 13.15 9.43 -0.23
C ASN A 399 12.24 8.38 0.43
N THR A 400 12.64 7.10 0.36
CA THR A 400 11.87 5.99 0.94
C THR A 400 12.57 5.38 2.15
N ILE A 401 11.81 4.55 2.86
CA ILE A 401 12.33 3.71 3.94
C ILE A 401 12.00 2.26 3.59
N SER A 402 12.99 1.38 3.63
CA SER A 402 12.80 -0.03 3.32
C SER A 402 13.01 -0.89 4.56
N LEU A 403 12.12 -1.86 4.76
CA LEU A 403 12.20 -2.89 5.79
C LEU A 403 12.67 -4.19 5.13
N TRP A 404 13.71 -4.79 5.68
CA TRP A 404 14.38 -5.96 5.14
C TRP A 404 14.32 -7.09 6.14
N ASP A 405 13.97 -8.28 5.66
CA ASP A 405 14.14 -9.50 6.42
C ASP A 405 15.60 -9.94 6.36
N ILE A 406 16.25 -10.06 7.52
CA ILE A 406 17.69 -10.34 7.60
C ILE A 406 17.99 -11.79 7.19
N GLU A 407 17.08 -12.74 7.47
CA GLU A 407 17.28 -14.17 7.23
C GLU A 407 17.15 -14.55 5.76
N THR A 408 16.24 -13.91 5.03
CA THR A 408 15.99 -14.13 3.61
C THR A 408 16.68 -13.09 2.72
N GLY A 409 16.95 -11.89 3.25
CA GLY A 409 17.50 -10.75 2.50
C GLY A 409 16.47 -10.08 1.58
N LYS A 410 15.17 -10.38 1.72
CA LYS A 410 14.10 -9.81 0.92
C LYS A 410 13.58 -8.50 1.54
N GLU A 411 13.19 -7.57 0.68
CA GLU A 411 12.44 -6.38 1.10
C GLU A 411 11.02 -6.82 1.52
N LEU A 412 10.67 -6.56 2.77
CA LEU A 412 9.35 -6.84 3.34
C LEU A 412 8.37 -5.72 2.98
N LYS A 413 8.80 -4.47 3.18
CA LYS A 413 7.93 -3.30 3.04
C LYS A 413 8.72 -2.07 2.65
N LYS A 414 8.16 -1.29 1.72
CA LYS A 414 8.64 0.03 1.34
C LYS A 414 7.68 1.10 1.84
N LEU A 415 8.17 2.05 2.62
CA LEU A 415 7.43 3.20 3.14
C LEU A 415 7.77 4.43 2.32
N GLU A 416 6.75 4.99 1.66
CA GLU A 416 6.87 6.17 0.83
C GLU A 416 6.21 7.37 1.51
N GLY A 417 6.87 8.52 1.49
CA GLY A 417 6.31 9.75 2.06
C GLY A 417 7.24 10.94 2.08
N HIS A 418 8.54 10.75 2.28
CA HIS A 418 9.46 11.89 2.24
C HIS A 418 9.62 12.40 0.80
N ARG A 419 9.88 13.70 0.67
CA ARG A 419 10.10 14.36 -0.63
C ARG A 419 11.59 14.55 -0.95
N ASP A 420 12.44 14.22 0.00
CA ASP A 420 13.90 14.30 -0.09
C ASP A 420 14.51 13.20 0.80
N ILE A 421 15.83 13.07 0.76
CA ILE A 421 16.64 12.05 1.40
C ILE A 421 16.25 11.83 2.87
N VAL A 422 16.06 10.57 3.26
CA VAL A 422 15.87 10.18 4.66
C VAL A 422 17.24 10.13 5.34
N THR A 423 17.47 11.04 6.28
CA THR A 423 18.77 11.28 6.93
C THR A 423 18.93 10.53 8.23
N THR A 424 17.85 10.30 8.97
CA THR A 424 17.90 9.68 10.30
C THR A 424 16.64 8.87 10.59
N LEU A 425 16.80 7.81 11.39
CA LEU A 425 15.75 6.89 11.80
C LEU A 425 15.88 6.60 13.30
N ALA A 426 14.74 6.52 13.99
CA ALA A 426 14.65 6.10 15.38
C ALA A 426 13.47 5.16 15.57
N LEU A 427 13.69 4.04 16.24
CA LEU A 427 12.66 3.02 16.49
C LEU A 427 12.35 2.96 17.99
N SER A 428 11.06 2.84 18.33
CA SER A 428 10.63 2.63 19.70
C SER A 428 11.11 1.28 20.23
N SER A 429 11.27 1.19 21.56
CA SER A 429 11.75 -0.02 22.25
C SER A 429 10.84 -1.24 22.01
N ASP A 430 9.53 -1.01 21.85
CA ASP A 430 8.52 -2.02 21.52
C ASP A 430 8.46 -2.38 20.04
N GLY A 431 9.20 -1.67 19.18
CA GLY A 431 9.21 -1.85 17.73
C GLY A 431 7.94 -1.38 17.01
N LYS A 432 6.95 -0.82 17.72
CA LYS A 432 5.66 -0.42 17.14
C LYS A 432 5.70 0.91 16.41
N ARG A 433 6.65 1.78 16.71
CA ARG A 433 6.76 3.12 16.12
C ARG A 433 8.14 3.36 15.54
N LEU A 434 8.18 3.75 14.29
CA LEU A 434 9.37 4.27 13.63
C LEU A 434 9.20 5.77 13.41
N VAL A 435 10.25 6.53 13.68
CA VAL A 435 10.31 7.96 13.38
C VAL A 435 11.43 8.21 12.39
N SER A 436 11.15 8.98 11.35
CA SER A 436 12.14 9.35 10.33
C SER A 436 12.27 10.85 10.19
N GLY A 437 13.51 11.30 10.01
CA GLY A 437 13.86 12.67 9.65
C GLY A 437 14.41 12.72 8.24
N SER A 438 14.14 13.82 7.53
CA SER A 438 14.58 14.00 6.14
C SER A 438 15.07 15.42 5.88
N LYS A 439 15.81 15.59 4.78
CA LYS A 439 16.17 16.88 4.21
C LYS A 439 14.95 17.67 3.70
N ASP A 440 13.80 17.03 3.52
CA ASP A 440 12.54 17.70 3.18
C ASP A 440 11.98 18.56 4.33
N LYS A 441 12.73 18.65 5.45
CA LYS A 441 12.39 19.40 6.66
C LYS A 441 11.17 18.85 7.37
N THR A 442 10.86 17.56 7.18
CA THR A 442 9.77 16.89 7.87
C THR A 442 10.28 15.79 8.78
N ILE A 443 9.54 15.59 9.87
CA ILE A 443 9.64 14.41 10.71
C ILE A 443 8.37 13.62 10.50
N ARG A 444 8.48 12.34 10.15
CA ARG A 444 7.33 11.45 9.96
C ARG A 444 7.35 10.34 11.01
N ILE A 445 6.18 10.06 11.56
CA ILE A 445 5.96 8.95 12.49
C ILE A 445 5.20 7.85 11.74
N TRP A 446 5.67 6.63 11.87
CA TRP A 446 5.17 5.44 11.19
C TRP A 446 4.77 4.41 12.23
N ASP A 447 3.52 3.96 12.16
CA ASP A 447 3.06 2.82 12.95
C ASP A 447 3.47 1.52 12.24
N LEU A 448 4.33 0.77 12.90
CA LEU A 448 4.79 -0.56 12.53
C LEU A 448 4.03 -1.59 13.38
N ASN A 449 2.69 -1.58 13.29
CA ASN A 449 1.87 -2.68 13.82
C ASN A 449 2.13 -3.93 12.95
N MET A 450 3.21 -4.63 13.26
CA MET A 450 3.59 -5.91 12.70
C MET A 450 3.16 -6.97 13.72
N ASP A 451 1.87 -7.26 13.79
CA ASP A 451 1.39 -8.35 14.66
C ASP A 451 1.99 -9.68 14.18
N GLU A 452 2.30 -10.59 15.11
CA GLU A 452 2.77 -11.93 14.73
C GLU A 452 1.73 -12.71 13.90
N GLU A 453 0.45 -12.31 13.95
CA GLU A 453 -0.60 -12.80 13.05
C GLU A 453 -0.54 -12.16 11.65
N SER A 454 -0.10 -10.90 11.51
CA SER A 454 0.12 -10.29 10.18
C SER A 454 1.31 -10.93 9.45
N ARG A 455 2.29 -11.46 10.19
CA ARG A 455 3.37 -12.30 9.62
C ARG A 455 2.88 -13.60 9.00
N LYS A 456 1.72 -14.12 9.40
CA LYS A 456 1.06 -15.25 8.72
C LYS A 456 0.15 -14.79 7.58
N LEU A 457 -0.43 -13.59 7.68
CA LEU A 457 -1.35 -13.04 6.68
C LEU A 457 -0.66 -12.44 5.44
N GLU A 458 0.60 -12.00 5.53
CA GLU A 458 1.27 -11.28 4.43
C GLU A 458 1.82 -12.17 3.29
N ASN A 459 1.63 -13.50 3.35
CA ASN A 459 1.96 -14.39 2.23
C ASN A 459 0.78 -14.75 1.32
N SER A 460 -0.35 -14.06 1.42
CA SER A 460 -1.40 -14.19 0.41
C SER A 460 -2.15 -12.89 0.16
N ILE A 461 -1.68 -12.12 -0.82
CA ILE A 461 -2.50 -11.14 -1.51
C ILE A 461 -3.53 -11.94 -2.33
N LEU A 462 -4.66 -12.29 -1.70
CA LEU A 462 -5.69 -13.15 -2.26
C LEU A 462 -6.52 -12.36 -3.28
N LYS A 463 -6.16 -12.37 -4.57
CA LYS A 463 -7.13 -12.01 -5.62
C LYS A 463 -8.22 -13.07 -5.60
N VAL A 464 -9.38 -12.76 -5.01
CA VAL A 464 -10.53 -13.66 -4.96
C VAL A 464 -11.09 -13.80 -6.37
N LYS A 465 -11.00 -15.01 -6.92
CA LYS A 465 -11.52 -15.32 -8.25
C LYS A 465 -12.71 -16.27 -8.24
N ALA A 466 -12.84 -17.06 -7.16
CA ALA A 466 -13.95 -17.98 -6.99
C ALA A 466 -14.59 -17.79 -5.62
N LEU A 467 -15.91 -17.91 -5.57
CA LEU A 467 -16.69 -17.83 -4.34
C LEU A 467 -17.79 -18.87 -4.40
N ALA A 468 -17.90 -19.69 -3.35
CA ALA A 468 -18.99 -20.65 -3.19
C ALA A 468 -19.57 -20.56 -1.78
N LEU A 469 -20.88 -20.39 -1.72
CA LEU A 469 -21.66 -20.24 -0.51
C LEU A 469 -22.84 -21.22 -0.59
N HIS A 470 -23.07 -22.01 0.46
CA HIS A 470 -24.23 -22.89 0.53
C HIS A 470 -25.32 -22.20 1.38
N SER A 471 -26.58 -22.30 0.98
CA SER A 471 -27.73 -21.67 1.65
C SER A 471 -27.75 -21.94 3.16
N ASP A 472 -27.42 -23.15 3.57
CA ASP A 472 -27.45 -23.56 4.99
C ASP A 472 -26.10 -23.72 5.71
N SER A 473 -24.96 -23.37 5.10
CA SER A 473 -23.65 -23.51 5.77
C SER A 473 -23.31 -22.29 6.61
N ASN A 474 -22.78 -22.44 7.82
CA ASN A 474 -22.21 -21.30 8.58
C ASN A 474 -20.84 -20.85 8.04
N TRP A 475 -20.36 -21.46 6.97
CA TRP A 475 -19.04 -21.24 6.39
C TRP A 475 -19.10 -20.96 4.89
N LEU A 476 -18.13 -20.19 4.41
CA LEU A 476 -17.95 -19.69 3.04
C LEU A 476 -16.64 -20.23 2.48
N ALA A 477 -16.64 -20.71 1.23
CA ALA A 477 -15.43 -21.15 0.53
C ALA A 477 -14.98 -20.09 -0.49
N ILE A 478 -13.70 -19.73 -0.42
CA ILE A 478 -13.09 -18.67 -1.22
C ILE A 478 -11.87 -19.24 -1.96
N GLY A 479 -11.92 -19.21 -3.29
CA GLY A 479 -10.83 -19.65 -4.14
C GLY A 479 -9.93 -18.49 -4.53
N SER A 480 -8.63 -18.66 -4.28
CA SER A 480 -7.59 -17.65 -4.46
C SER A 480 -6.42 -18.16 -5.32
N ASN A 481 -5.29 -17.45 -5.30
CA ASN A 481 -4.13 -17.67 -6.18
C ASN A 481 -3.68 -19.12 -6.38
N CYS A 482 -3.62 -19.94 -5.32
CA CYS A 482 -3.33 -21.38 -5.43
C CYS A 482 -4.10 -22.19 -4.37
N ASP A 483 -4.83 -21.51 -3.49
CA ASP A 483 -5.41 -22.08 -2.29
C ASP A 483 -6.91 -21.82 -2.24
N VAL A 484 -7.65 -22.73 -1.62
CA VAL A 484 -9.05 -22.53 -1.28
C VAL A 484 -9.16 -22.34 0.23
N CYS A 485 -9.66 -21.20 0.68
CA CYS A 485 -9.84 -20.89 2.10
C CYS A 485 -11.32 -21.06 2.50
N ILE A 486 -11.56 -21.62 3.67
CA ILE A 486 -12.88 -21.77 4.28
C ILE A 486 -12.96 -20.77 5.43
N TRP A 487 -14.02 -19.97 5.44
CA TRP A 487 -14.26 -18.86 6.37
C TRP A 487 -15.55 -19.08 7.14
N ASP A 488 -15.60 -18.67 8.40
CA ASP A 488 -16.86 -18.58 9.15
C ASP A 488 -17.59 -17.29 8.81
N ILE A 489 -18.88 -17.39 8.47
CA ILE A 489 -19.67 -16.28 7.94
C ILE A 489 -20.00 -15.26 9.05
N LYS A 490 -20.22 -15.72 10.28
CA LYS A 490 -20.65 -14.86 11.39
C LYS A 490 -19.49 -14.09 11.99
N THR A 491 -18.35 -14.75 12.13
CA THR A 491 -17.17 -14.21 12.81
C THR A 491 -16.14 -13.62 11.86
N GLY A 492 -16.22 -13.94 10.56
CA GLY A 492 -15.25 -13.50 9.56
C GLY A 492 -13.85 -14.09 9.78
N LYS A 493 -13.73 -15.21 10.50
CA LYS A 493 -12.45 -15.89 10.74
C LYS A 493 -12.17 -16.98 9.71
N GLU A 494 -10.92 -17.09 9.27
CA GLU A 494 -10.47 -18.22 8.45
C GLU A 494 -10.46 -19.50 9.30
N LEU A 495 -11.27 -20.49 8.91
CA LEU A 495 -11.37 -21.78 9.57
C LEU A 495 -10.31 -22.76 9.05
N LYS A 496 -10.05 -22.76 7.74
CA LYS A 496 -9.17 -23.76 7.11
C LYS A 496 -8.64 -23.32 5.74
N LYS A 497 -7.47 -23.83 5.37
CA LYS A 497 -6.82 -23.58 4.08
C LYS A 497 -6.51 -24.88 3.35
N LEU A 498 -7.12 -25.08 2.18
CA LEU A 498 -6.93 -26.23 1.29
C LEU A 498 -5.83 -25.90 0.28
N LYS A 499 -4.67 -26.55 0.42
CA LYS A 499 -3.50 -26.35 -0.44
C LYS A 499 -3.36 -27.51 -1.41
N GLY A 500 -3.13 -27.21 -2.69
CA GLY A 500 -2.71 -28.22 -3.65
C GLY A 500 -2.79 -27.78 -5.11
N HIS A 501 -3.64 -26.82 -5.45
CA HIS A 501 -3.61 -26.23 -6.80
C HIS A 501 -2.27 -25.54 -7.06
N THR A 502 -1.74 -25.69 -8.26
CA THR A 502 -0.48 -25.07 -8.70
C THR A 502 -0.73 -23.75 -9.46
N SER A 503 -2.00 -23.37 -9.61
CA SER A 503 -2.45 -22.22 -10.38
C SER A 503 -3.79 -21.70 -9.81
N LYS A 504 -4.21 -20.50 -10.22
CA LYS A 504 -5.36 -19.77 -9.65
C LYS A 504 -6.65 -20.56 -9.69
N VAL A 505 -7.32 -20.64 -8.54
CA VAL A 505 -8.66 -21.21 -8.44
C VAL A 505 -9.66 -20.17 -8.91
N VAL A 506 -10.43 -20.51 -9.95
CA VAL A 506 -11.31 -19.59 -10.66
C VAL A 506 -12.78 -19.95 -10.51
N THR A 507 -13.10 -21.17 -10.11
CA THR A 507 -14.48 -21.60 -9.84
C THR A 507 -14.53 -22.64 -8.72
N LEU A 508 -15.64 -22.65 -7.99
CA LEU A 508 -15.89 -23.51 -6.83
C LEU A 508 -17.35 -23.96 -6.85
N THR A 509 -17.61 -25.21 -6.45
CA THR A 509 -18.97 -25.69 -6.18
C THR A 509 -18.97 -26.64 -4.99
N LEU A 510 -19.98 -26.52 -4.14
CA LEU A 510 -20.14 -27.31 -2.92
C LEU A 510 -21.01 -28.53 -3.20
N PHE A 511 -20.65 -29.68 -2.64
CA PHE A 511 -21.48 -30.87 -2.75
C PHE A 511 -22.70 -30.76 -1.83
N PRO A 512 -23.85 -31.37 -2.23
CA PRO A 512 -25.04 -31.37 -1.39
C PRO A 512 -24.82 -31.99 0.00
N ASP A 513 -23.88 -32.95 0.11
CA ASP A 513 -23.49 -33.59 1.36
C ASP A 513 -22.72 -32.68 2.33
N ARG A 514 -22.26 -31.50 1.86
CA ARG A 514 -21.44 -30.51 2.58
C ARG A 514 -20.09 -31.03 3.08
N LYS A 515 -19.76 -32.29 2.81
CA LYS A 515 -18.49 -32.91 3.17
C LYS A 515 -17.45 -32.70 2.07
N LYS A 516 -17.90 -32.52 0.82
CA LYS A 516 -17.02 -32.33 -0.33
C LYS A 516 -17.13 -30.95 -0.97
N LEU A 517 -16.04 -30.51 -1.57
CA LEU A 517 -15.95 -29.28 -2.35
C LEU A 517 -15.21 -29.56 -3.67
N ALA A 518 -15.75 -29.11 -4.80
CA ALA A 518 -15.05 -29.13 -6.08
C ALA A 518 -14.47 -27.74 -6.39
N SER A 519 -13.30 -27.73 -7.03
CA SER A 519 -12.59 -26.51 -7.39
C SER A 519 -11.96 -26.64 -8.77
N GLY A 520 -12.16 -25.62 -9.61
CA GLY A 520 -11.57 -25.50 -10.95
C GLY A 520 -10.49 -24.43 -10.98
N SER A 521 -9.39 -24.72 -11.67
CA SER A 521 -8.21 -23.86 -11.74
C SER A 521 -7.87 -23.47 -13.18
N ILE A 522 -7.12 -22.38 -13.33
CA ILE A 522 -6.43 -22.01 -14.57
C ILE A 522 -5.45 -23.11 -15.00
N GLY A 523 -4.92 -23.91 -14.06
CA GLY A 523 -4.00 -25.01 -14.35
C GLY A 523 -4.66 -26.29 -14.89
N ASN A 524 -5.81 -26.16 -15.56
CA ASN A 524 -6.55 -27.22 -16.25
C ASN A 524 -6.99 -28.41 -15.37
N SER A 525 -6.94 -28.25 -14.04
CA SER A 525 -7.25 -29.31 -13.10
C SER A 525 -8.48 -28.99 -12.27
N ILE A 526 -9.36 -29.98 -12.15
CA ILE A 526 -10.45 -29.97 -11.20
C ILE A 526 -9.97 -30.78 -9.99
N ARG A 527 -10.12 -30.24 -8.77
CA ARG A 527 -9.84 -30.97 -7.53
C ARG A 527 -11.07 -31.06 -6.66
N ILE A 528 -11.28 -32.25 -6.10
CA ILE A 528 -12.32 -32.54 -5.12
C ILE A 528 -11.64 -32.65 -3.75
N TRP A 529 -12.15 -31.92 -2.79
CA TRP A 529 -11.63 -31.82 -1.44
C TRP A 529 -12.61 -32.41 -0.45
N ASP A 530 -12.08 -32.99 0.61
CA ASP A 530 -12.82 -33.23 1.83
C ASP A 530 -12.71 -31.98 2.72
N VAL A 531 -13.86 -31.39 3.04
CA VAL A 531 -13.97 -30.12 3.76
C VAL A 531 -13.53 -30.27 5.21
N GLU A 532 -13.88 -31.40 5.84
CA GLU A 532 -13.64 -31.65 7.26
C GLU A 532 -12.16 -31.86 7.54
N THR A 533 -11.51 -32.75 6.78
CA THR A 533 -10.09 -33.07 6.91
C THR A 533 -9.20 -32.06 6.19
N GLY A 534 -9.73 -31.36 5.19
CA GLY A 534 -8.98 -30.46 4.32
C GLY A 534 -8.07 -31.16 3.30
N LYS A 535 -8.21 -32.49 3.15
CA LYS A 535 -7.39 -33.29 2.23
C LYS A 535 -7.99 -33.29 0.83
N GLU A 536 -7.12 -33.36 -0.16
CA GLU A 536 -7.51 -33.65 -1.54
C GLU A 536 -7.96 -35.10 -1.66
N LEU A 537 -9.17 -35.32 -2.16
CA LEU A 537 -9.70 -36.64 -2.46
C LEU A 537 -9.28 -37.06 -3.86
N TYR A 538 -9.63 -36.26 -4.87
CA TYR A 538 -9.44 -36.61 -6.29
C TYR A 538 -8.99 -35.41 -7.11
N LYS A 539 -8.21 -35.70 -8.17
CA LYS A 539 -7.82 -34.75 -9.21
C LYS A 539 -8.29 -35.26 -10.57
N LEU A 540 -9.22 -34.54 -11.19
CA LEU A 540 -9.68 -34.82 -12.55
C LEU A 540 -8.86 -33.97 -13.54
N LYS A 541 -8.32 -34.64 -14.56
CA LYS A 541 -7.54 -34.03 -15.64
C LYS A 541 -8.17 -34.43 -16.97
N GLY A 542 -8.27 -33.47 -17.89
CA GLY A 542 -8.67 -33.75 -19.27
C GLY A 542 -8.91 -32.48 -20.09
N HIS A 543 -9.39 -31.40 -19.47
CA HIS A 543 -9.42 -30.08 -20.10
C HIS A 543 -8.01 -29.62 -20.49
N THR A 544 -7.91 -28.90 -21.61
CA THR A 544 -6.64 -28.38 -22.13
C THR A 544 -6.41 -26.91 -21.82
N ASP A 545 -7.41 -26.24 -21.24
CA ASP A 545 -7.32 -24.85 -20.78
C ASP A 545 -8.09 -24.64 -19.45
N SER A 546 -8.05 -23.40 -18.94
CA SER A 546 -8.64 -22.91 -17.71
C SER A 546 -10.10 -23.36 -17.51
N ILE A 547 -10.43 -23.84 -16.31
CA ILE A 547 -11.79 -24.28 -15.96
C ILE A 547 -12.59 -23.10 -15.43
N SER A 548 -13.53 -22.60 -16.21
CA SER A 548 -14.27 -21.37 -15.93
C SER A 548 -15.57 -21.61 -15.13
N ALA A 549 -16.18 -22.79 -15.25
CA ALA A 549 -17.47 -23.11 -14.66
C ALA A 549 -17.54 -24.57 -14.16
N LEU A 550 -18.24 -24.78 -13.05
CA LEU A 550 -18.50 -26.10 -12.46
C LEU A 550 -19.95 -26.18 -11.99
N ALA A 551 -20.59 -27.35 -12.17
CA ALA A 551 -21.90 -27.66 -11.65
C ALA A 551 -21.99 -29.13 -11.22
N LEU A 552 -22.76 -29.44 -10.18
CA LEU A 552 -22.93 -30.80 -9.66
C LEU A 552 -24.33 -31.34 -9.98
N TYR A 553 -24.41 -32.64 -10.27
CA TYR A 553 -25.64 -33.36 -10.59
C TYR A 553 -25.76 -34.69 -9.83
N ALA A 554 -26.99 -35.22 -9.74
CA ALA A 554 -27.34 -36.51 -9.16
C ALA A 554 -26.79 -36.69 -7.72
N GLY A 555 -27.07 -35.72 -6.85
CA GLY A 555 -26.57 -35.72 -5.47
C GLY A 555 -25.05 -35.53 -5.35
N GLY A 556 -24.39 -35.05 -6.42
CA GLY A 556 -22.95 -34.88 -6.49
C GLY A 556 -22.21 -36.07 -7.10
N LYS A 557 -22.89 -37.12 -7.56
CA LYS A 557 -22.25 -38.26 -8.25
C LYS A 557 -21.64 -37.87 -9.60
N LYS A 558 -22.22 -36.87 -10.27
CA LYS A 558 -21.71 -36.35 -11.54
C LYS A 558 -21.30 -34.89 -11.39
N LEU A 559 -20.21 -34.51 -12.05
CA LEU A 559 -19.73 -33.14 -12.14
C LEU A 559 -19.70 -32.71 -13.60
N VAL A 560 -20.15 -31.50 -13.88
CA VAL A 560 -20.04 -30.88 -15.20
C VAL A 560 -19.07 -29.71 -15.12
N SER A 561 -18.15 -29.62 -16.06
CA SER A 561 -17.18 -28.53 -16.16
C SER A 561 -17.20 -27.86 -17.52
N GLY A 562 -17.05 -26.55 -17.51
CA GLY A 562 -16.88 -25.71 -18.69
C GLY A 562 -15.51 -25.08 -18.66
N SER A 563 -14.86 -24.99 -19.81
CA SER A 563 -13.48 -24.52 -19.91
C SER A 563 -13.30 -23.51 -21.03
N GLU A 564 -12.19 -22.78 -20.94
CA GLU A 564 -11.64 -21.93 -21.99
C GLU A 564 -11.16 -22.73 -23.21
N ASP A 565 -11.12 -24.07 -23.12
CA ASP A 565 -10.88 -24.96 -24.28
C ASP A 565 -12.08 -25.14 -25.21
N ASN A 566 -13.15 -24.36 -24.99
CA ASN A 566 -14.42 -24.37 -25.73
C ASN A 566 -15.26 -25.64 -25.54
N THR A 567 -14.94 -26.49 -24.57
CA THR A 567 -15.65 -27.76 -24.33
C THR A 567 -16.37 -27.78 -23.00
N ILE A 568 -17.42 -28.61 -22.94
CA ILE A 568 -18.09 -28.98 -21.69
C ILE A 568 -17.80 -30.46 -21.46
N ARG A 569 -17.33 -30.82 -20.27
CA ARG A 569 -17.05 -32.20 -19.90
C ARG A 569 -17.89 -32.65 -18.72
N ILE A 570 -18.30 -33.91 -18.77
CA ILE A 570 -19.10 -34.55 -17.73
C ILE A 570 -18.28 -35.67 -17.13
N TRP A 571 -18.19 -35.66 -15.81
CA TRP A 571 -17.33 -36.53 -15.02
C TRP A 571 -18.17 -37.38 -14.10
N ASP A 572 -17.80 -38.64 -13.99
CA ASP A 572 -18.17 -39.50 -12.88
C ASP A 572 -17.22 -39.20 -11.72
N VAL A 573 -17.76 -38.67 -10.62
CA VAL A 573 -16.96 -38.24 -9.47
C VAL A 573 -16.41 -39.46 -8.72
N GLU A 574 -17.19 -40.52 -8.60
CA GLU A 574 -16.79 -41.75 -7.89
C GLU A 574 -15.93 -42.64 -8.79
N GLY A 575 -16.35 -42.80 -10.06
CA GLY A 575 -15.60 -43.56 -11.07
C GLY A 575 -14.36 -42.85 -11.63
N ARG A 576 -14.15 -41.57 -11.29
CA ARG A 576 -12.98 -40.73 -11.65
C ARG A 576 -12.68 -40.69 -13.15
N LYS A 577 -13.72 -40.80 -13.97
CA LYS A 577 -13.59 -40.87 -15.43
C LYS A 577 -14.45 -39.82 -16.09
N GLU A 578 -13.99 -39.39 -17.26
CA GLU A 578 -14.82 -38.61 -18.17
C GLU A 578 -15.89 -39.52 -18.78
N LEU A 579 -17.15 -39.09 -18.69
CA LEU A 579 -18.29 -39.78 -19.26
C LEU A 579 -18.63 -39.26 -20.66
N LYS A 580 -18.56 -37.95 -20.84
CA LYS A 580 -18.96 -37.30 -22.09
C LYS A 580 -18.22 -35.97 -22.28
N LYS A 581 -17.90 -35.69 -23.53
CA LYS A 581 -17.40 -34.41 -24.02
C LYS A 581 -18.44 -33.80 -24.96
N LEU A 582 -18.84 -32.56 -24.71
CA LEU A 582 -19.72 -31.79 -25.58
C LEU A 582 -18.89 -30.71 -26.27
N GLU A 583 -18.97 -30.67 -27.60
CA GLU A 583 -18.28 -29.72 -28.46
C GLU A 583 -19.32 -28.97 -29.30
N GLY A 584 -19.09 -27.68 -29.55
CA GLY A 584 -19.98 -26.85 -30.38
C GLY A 584 -19.95 -25.36 -30.06
N HIS A 585 -19.34 -24.96 -28.94
CA HIS A 585 -19.01 -23.55 -28.70
C HIS A 585 -17.86 -23.08 -29.58
N LYS A 586 -17.96 -21.84 -30.08
CA LYS A 586 -16.90 -21.23 -30.91
C LYS A 586 -15.78 -20.62 -30.06
N TYR A 587 -16.12 -20.18 -28.86
CA TYR A 587 -15.21 -19.54 -27.90
C TYR A 587 -15.42 -20.12 -26.50
N MET A 588 -14.69 -19.58 -25.52
CA MET A 588 -14.64 -20.10 -24.16
C MET A 588 -16.03 -20.25 -23.55
N VAL A 589 -16.27 -21.38 -22.88
CA VAL A 589 -17.43 -21.53 -21.99
C VAL A 589 -17.15 -20.70 -20.75
N THR A 590 -18.09 -19.91 -20.26
CA THR A 590 -17.87 -18.98 -19.13
C THR A 590 -18.74 -19.29 -17.91
N SER A 591 -19.89 -19.95 -18.12
CA SER A 591 -20.89 -20.27 -17.10
C SER A 591 -21.70 -21.50 -17.50
N LEU A 592 -22.14 -22.26 -16.50
CA LEU A 592 -22.95 -23.47 -16.67
C LEU A 592 -24.05 -23.53 -15.62
N VAL A 593 -25.24 -23.98 -16.03
CA VAL A 593 -26.36 -24.31 -15.14
C VAL A 593 -27.04 -25.59 -15.60
N LEU A 594 -27.54 -26.38 -14.66
CA LEU A 594 -28.22 -27.64 -14.92
C LEU A 594 -29.74 -27.46 -14.80
N PHE A 595 -30.50 -28.15 -15.66
CA PHE A 595 -31.95 -28.19 -15.53
C PHE A 595 -32.37 -29.13 -14.38
N PRO A 596 -33.52 -28.85 -13.73
CA PRO A 596 -34.05 -29.72 -12.66
C PRO A 596 -34.30 -31.16 -13.11
N ASP A 597 -34.58 -31.38 -14.41
CA ASP A 597 -34.73 -32.71 -14.99
C ASP A 597 -33.43 -33.54 -14.99
N GLY A 598 -32.29 -32.90 -14.79
CA GLY A 598 -30.99 -33.56 -14.73
C GLY A 598 -30.43 -34.09 -16.05
N LYS A 599 -31.17 -33.95 -17.15
CA LYS A 599 -30.80 -34.42 -18.50
C LYS A 599 -30.33 -33.28 -19.38
N ARG A 600 -30.73 -32.05 -19.06
CA ARG A 600 -30.38 -30.86 -19.82
C ARG A 600 -29.45 -29.95 -19.05
N LEU A 601 -28.68 -29.16 -19.78
CA LEU A 601 -27.85 -28.08 -19.23
C LEU A 601 -27.85 -26.86 -20.16
N ALA A 602 -27.63 -25.68 -19.59
CA ALA A 602 -27.40 -24.44 -20.33
C ALA A 602 -25.98 -23.95 -20.10
N SER A 603 -25.34 -23.45 -21.15
CA SER A 603 -24.00 -22.90 -21.11
C SER A 603 -23.96 -21.51 -21.73
N GLY A 604 -23.24 -20.61 -21.06
CA GLY A 604 -22.93 -19.27 -21.56
C GLY A 604 -21.50 -19.28 -22.09
N SER A 605 -21.26 -18.54 -23.16
CA SER A 605 -19.97 -18.54 -23.85
C SER A 605 -19.57 -17.14 -24.30
N GLY A 606 -18.28 -16.99 -24.58
CA GLY A 606 -17.71 -15.81 -25.25
C GLY A 606 -18.14 -15.68 -26.72
N ASP A 607 -18.87 -16.66 -27.26
CA ASP A 607 -19.50 -16.58 -28.58
C ASP A 607 -20.81 -15.79 -28.60
N GLU A 608 -21.15 -15.13 -27.49
CA GLU A 608 -22.34 -14.28 -27.31
C GLU A 608 -23.67 -15.06 -27.26
N ILE A 609 -23.61 -16.40 -27.31
CA ILE A 609 -24.77 -17.28 -27.39
C ILE A 609 -24.91 -18.08 -26.09
N ILE A 610 -26.16 -18.36 -25.71
CA ILE A 610 -26.48 -19.35 -24.69
C ILE A 610 -26.89 -20.64 -25.40
N HIS A 611 -26.14 -21.70 -25.20
CA HIS A 611 -26.40 -23.00 -25.79
C HIS A 611 -27.16 -23.88 -24.79
N LEU A 612 -28.18 -24.60 -25.26
CA LEU A 612 -28.96 -25.55 -24.48
C LEU A 612 -28.71 -26.96 -25.00
N TRP A 613 -28.28 -27.84 -24.09
CA TRP A 613 -27.81 -29.18 -24.42
C TRP A 613 -28.65 -30.23 -23.75
N ASP A 614 -28.94 -31.30 -24.49
CA ASP A 614 -29.26 -32.60 -23.92
C ASP A 614 -27.95 -33.37 -23.86
N TRP A 615 -27.39 -33.46 -22.66
CA TRP A 615 -26.06 -34.02 -22.51
C TRP A 615 -26.07 -35.55 -22.55
N GLU A 616 -27.22 -36.17 -22.25
CA GLU A 616 -27.42 -37.62 -22.33
C GLU A 616 -27.43 -38.05 -23.81
N ALA A 617 -28.19 -37.34 -24.65
CA ALA A 617 -28.16 -37.49 -26.10
C ALA A 617 -26.84 -36.98 -26.73
N GLY A 618 -26.10 -36.12 -26.03
CA GLY A 618 -24.88 -35.48 -26.53
C GLY A 618 -25.15 -34.47 -27.65
N LYS A 619 -26.34 -33.87 -27.68
CA LYS A 619 -26.76 -32.96 -28.74
C LYS A 619 -27.16 -31.59 -28.18
N GLU A 620 -26.78 -30.57 -28.92
CA GLU A 620 -27.34 -29.23 -28.73
C GLU A 620 -28.77 -29.19 -29.30
N PHE A 621 -29.76 -28.77 -28.51
CA PHE A 621 -31.15 -28.74 -28.95
C PHE A 621 -31.68 -27.33 -29.22
N LYS A 622 -31.10 -26.28 -28.60
CA LYS A 622 -31.55 -24.88 -28.77
C LYS A 622 -30.42 -23.88 -28.55
N LYS A 623 -30.52 -22.72 -29.23
CA LYS A 623 -29.66 -21.54 -29.06
C LYS A 623 -30.50 -20.32 -28.67
N LEU A 624 -30.18 -19.67 -27.57
CA LEU A 624 -30.72 -18.35 -27.23
C LEU A 624 -29.74 -17.29 -27.73
N LYS A 625 -30.17 -16.53 -28.75
CA LYS A 625 -29.38 -15.45 -29.35
C LYS A 625 -29.98 -14.10 -28.95
N GLY A 626 -29.12 -13.15 -28.62
CA GLY A 626 -29.54 -11.77 -28.44
C GLY A 626 -28.54 -10.89 -27.70
N HIS A 627 -27.71 -11.46 -26.82
CA HIS A 627 -26.57 -10.74 -26.27
C HIS A 627 -25.60 -10.32 -27.38
N THR A 628 -24.95 -9.17 -27.19
CA THR A 628 -24.04 -8.56 -28.18
C THR A 628 -22.58 -8.55 -27.72
N ASP A 629 -22.30 -9.26 -26.62
CA ASP A 629 -20.98 -9.44 -26.02
C ASP A 629 -21.03 -10.68 -25.11
N TYR A 630 -19.90 -11.06 -24.52
CA TYR A 630 -19.67 -12.30 -23.79
C TYR A 630 -20.75 -12.53 -22.74
N VAL A 631 -21.43 -13.67 -22.83
CA VAL A 631 -22.34 -14.10 -21.76
C VAL A 631 -21.46 -14.56 -20.61
N LYS A 632 -21.47 -13.87 -19.46
CA LYS A 632 -20.52 -14.13 -18.38
C LYS A 632 -21.05 -15.06 -17.29
N THR A 633 -22.36 -15.04 -17.06
CA THR A 633 -23.00 -15.70 -15.92
C THR A 633 -24.42 -16.11 -16.28
N LEU A 634 -24.83 -17.29 -15.81
CA LEU A 634 -26.17 -17.84 -15.99
C LEU A 634 -26.75 -18.29 -14.65
N VAL A 635 -28.05 -18.15 -14.47
CA VAL A 635 -28.82 -18.77 -13.39
C VAL A 635 -30.13 -19.30 -13.95
N LEU A 636 -30.49 -20.53 -13.57
CA LEU A 636 -31.76 -21.16 -13.96
C LEU A 636 -32.76 -21.06 -12.80
N PHE A 637 -34.03 -20.83 -13.13
CA PHE A 637 -35.12 -20.88 -12.17
C PHE A 637 -35.53 -22.34 -11.90
N GLN A 638 -36.06 -22.63 -10.71
CA GLN A 638 -36.50 -23.97 -10.30
C GLN A 638 -37.61 -24.52 -11.19
N ASP A 639 -38.39 -23.64 -11.84
CA ASP A 639 -39.39 -24.05 -12.83
C ASP A 639 -38.77 -24.72 -14.08
N GLY A 640 -37.47 -24.54 -14.34
CA GLY A 640 -36.76 -25.02 -15.52
C GLY A 640 -37.25 -24.39 -16.84
N LYS A 641 -38.16 -23.43 -16.78
CA LYS A 641 -38.74 -22.72 -17.93
C LYS A 641 -38.10 -21.36 -18.13
N ARG A 642 -37.61 -20.74 -17.06
CA ARG A 642 -36.94 -19.43 -17.11
C ARG A 642 -35.45 -19.54 -16.86
N LEU A 643 -34.69 -18.68 -17.54
CA LEU A 643 -33.24 -18.57 -17.39
C LEU A 643 -32.84 -17.10 -17.36
N ALA A 644 -31.97 -16.72 -16.42
CA ALA A 644 -31.37 -15.40 -16.35
C ALA A 644 -29.92 -15.46 -16.86
N SER A 645 -29.52 -14.47 -17.65
CA SER A 645 -28.14 -14.33 -18.13
C SER A 645 -27.64 -12.90 -17.91
N GLY A 646 -26.35 -12.78 -17.54
CA GLY A 646 -25.65 -11.51 -17.44
C GLY A 646 -24.47 -11.49 -18.41
N SER A 647 -24.31 -10.38 -19.13
CA SER A 647 -23.30 -10.24 -20.20
C SER A 647 -22.43 -8.99 -20.03
N TYR A 648 -21.31 -8.98 -20.74
CA TYR A 648 -20.47 -7.81 -20.94
C TYR A 648 -21.15 -6.72 -21.77
N ASP A 649 -22.29 -7.01 -22.42
CA ASP A 649 -23.15 -6.01 -23.06
C ASP A 649 -23.88 -5.11 -22.05
N LYS A 650 -23.62 -5.29 -20.74
CA LYS A 650 -24.17 -4.52 -19.61
C LYS A 650 -25.64 -4.82 -19.32
N THR A 651 -26.22 -5.82 -19.98
CA THR A 651 -27.62 -6.21 -19.82
C THR A 651 -27.77 -7.54 -19.08
N ILE A 652 -28.81 -7.60 -18.24
CA ILE A 652 -29.32 -8.87 -17.73
C ILE A 652 -30.55 -9.21 -18.55
N ARG A 653 -30.63 -10.43 -19.05
CA ARG A 653 -31.77 -10.91 -19.82
C ARG A 653 -32.42 -12.09 -19.14
N ILE A 654 -33.75 -12.06 -19.09
CA ILE A 654 -34.56 -13.19 -18.66
C ILE A 654 -35.18 -13.81 -19.90
N TRP A 655 -34.99 -15.11 -20.04
CA TRP A 655 -35.40 -15.90 -21.19
C TRP A 655 -36.48 -16.89 -20.80
N ASP A 656 -37.38 -17.13 -21.74
CA ASP A 656 -38.25 -18.29 -21.73
C ASP A 656 -37.61 -19.40 -22.58
N VAL A 657 -37.26 -20.50 -21.92
CA VAL A 657 -36.52 -21.62 -22.52
C VAL A 657 -37.41 -22.42 -23.48
N GLU A 658 -38.72 -22.48 -23.25
CA GLU A 658 -39.66 -23.25 -24.06
C GLU A 658 -39.89 -22.54 -25.41
N THR A 659 -40.11 -21.23 -25.38
CA THR A 659 -40.43 -20.40 -26.54
C THR A 659 -39.22 -19.76 -27.21
N ASN A 660 -38.04 -19.79 -26.58
CA ASN A 660 -36.81 -19.13 -27.04
C ASN A 660 -36.97 -17.60 -27.20
N LYS A 661 -37.81 -16.98 -26.35
CA LYS A 661 -38.04 -15.53 -26.37
C LYS A 661 -37.42 -14.87 -25.16
N GLU A 662 -36.91 -13.66 -25.39
CA GLU A 662 -36.51 -12.76 -24.31
C GLU A 662 -37.78 -12.23 -23.61
N LEU A 663 -37.98 -12.58 -22.34
CA LEU A 663 -39.10 -12.11 -21.53
C LEU A 663 -38.87 -10.68 -21.07
N LYS A 664 -37.65 -10.37 -20.62
CA LYS A 664 -37.30 -9.04 -20.15
C LYS A 664 -35.81 -8.76 -20.23
N ARG A 665 -35.51 -7.48 -20.47
CA ARG A 665 -34.19 -6.88 -20.37
C ARG A 665 -34.08 -5.91 -19.20
N LEU A 666 -32.98 -6.01 -18.45
CA LEU A 666 -32.64 -5.08 -17.37
C LEU A 666 -31.35 -4.33 -17.73
N GLU A 667 -31.44 -3.01 -17.88
CA GLU A 667 -30.38 -2.15 -18.46
C GLU A 667 -29.99 -0.97 -17.55
N ARG A 668 -29.73 -1.23 -16.25
CA ARG A 668 -29.27 -0.16 -15.32
C ARG A 668 -27.77 -0.17 -15.03
N HIS A 669 -27.08 -1.27 -15.32
CA HIS A 669 -25.64 -1.33 -15.13
C HIS A 669 -24.91 -0.51 -16.21
N THR A 670 -23.89 0.24 -15.82
CA THR A 670 -23.13 1.09 -16.76
C THR A 670 -21.88 0.40 -17.31
N SER A 671 -21.57 -0.79 -16.81
CA SER A 671 -20.43 -1.63 -17.19
C SER A 671 -20.78 -3.12 -17.10
N TRP A 672 -19.81 -3.98 -17.44
CA TRP A 672 -19.96 -5.43 -17.58
C TRP A 672 -20.60 -6.10 -16.36
N ILE A 673 -21.57 -6.98 -16.59
CA ILE A 673 -22.13 -7.82 -15.53
C ILE A 673 -21.20 -9.01 -15.32
N THR A 674 -20.67 -9.14 -14.11
CA THR A 674 -19.70 -10.18 -13.77
C THR A 674 -20.36 -11.40 -13.17
N ASN A 675 -21.45 -11.21 -12.41
CA ASN A 675 -22.15 -12.31 -11.77
C ASN A 675 -23.61 -11.95 -11.43
N ILE A 676 -24.48 -12.96 -11.44
CA ILE A 676 -25.89 -12.85 -11.02
C ILE A 676 -26.23 -14.02 -10.08
N THR A 677 -27.16 -13.81 -9.16
CA THR A 677 -27.66 -14.84 -8.25
C THR A 677 -29.14 -14.60 -7.93
N LEU A 678 -29.92 -15.68 -7.74
CA LEU A 678 -31.33 -15.61 -7.36
C LEU A 678 -31.49 -15.71 -5.85
N PHE A 679 -32.51 -15.04 -5.33
CA PHE A 679 -33.01 -15.26 -3.98
C PHE A 679 -33.80 -16.56 -3.93
N SER A 680 -33.94 -17.15 -2.74
CA SER A 680 -34.63 -18.43 -2.53
C SER A 680 -36.12 -18.39 -2.92
N ASP A 681 -36.74 -17.21 -2.87
CA ASP A 681 -38.12 -16.99 -3.29
C ASP A 681 -38.31 -16.86 -4.82
N GLU A 682 -37.21 -16.78 -5.59
CA GLU A 682 -37.16 -16.53 -7.04
C GLU A 682 -37.94 -15.29 -7.53
N LYS A 683 -38.31 -14.40 -6.61
CA LYS A 683 -38.95 -13.12 -6.92
C LYS A 683 -37.92 -12.01 -7.00
N LYS A 684 -36.73 -12.24 -6.48
CA LYS A 684 -35.63 -11.27 -6.50
C LYS A 684 -34.37 -11.85 -7.15
N LEU A 685 -33.62 -10.98 -7.80
CA LEU A 685 -32.32 -11.28 -8.40
C LEU A 685 -31.30 -10.24 -7.93
N ALA A 686 -30.10 -10.67 -7.57
CA ALA A 686 -28.96 -9.78 -7.34
C ALA A 686 -27.99 -9.87 -8.51
N SER A 687 -27.41 -8.73 -8.91
CA SER A 687 -26.42 -8.64 -9.98
C SER A 687 -25.24 -7.79 -9.57
N GLY A 688 -24.03 -8.30 -9.80
CA GLY A 688 -22.76 -7.60 -9.58
C GLY A 688 -22.14 -7.17 -10.91
N SER A 689 -21.60 -5.96 -10.94
CA SER A 689 -21.00 -5.38 -12.16
C SER A 689 -19.64 -4.72 -11.92
N ARG A 690 -18.88 -4.58 -13.01
CA ARG A 690 -17.67 -3.75 -13.07
C ARG A 690 -17.95 -2.26 -12.87
N ASP A 691 -19.21 -1.83 -12.87
CA ASP A 691 -19.61 -0.46 -12.51
C ASP A 691 -19.52 -0.15 -11.01
N ARG A 692 -19.06 -1.14 -10.23
CA ARG A 692 -18.89 -1.10 -8.76
C ARG A 692 -20.22 -1.14 -8.01
N THR A 693 -21.30 -1.59 -8.65
CA THR A 693 -22.60 -1.73 -7.99
C THR A 693 -23.03 -3.19 -7.90
N VAL A 694 -23.70 -3.51 -6.79
CA VAL A 694 -24.59 -4.67 -6.71
C VAL A 694 -26.02 -4.15 -6.72
N ARG A 695 -26.83 -4.59 -7.67
CA ARG A 695 -28.24 -4.20 -7.81
C ARG A 695 -29.14 -5.36 -7.43
N ILE A 696 -30.22 -5.08 -6.70
CA ILE A 696 -31.25 -6.07 -6.37
C ILE A 696 -32.52 -5.70 -7.14
N TRP A 697 -33.06 -6.67 -7.86
CA TRP A 697 -34.18 -6.54 -8.77
C TRP A 697 -35.39 -7.29 -8.25
N ASP A 698 -36.56 -6.69 -8.32
CA ASP A 698 -37.86 -7.34 -8.18
C ASP A 698 -38.28 -7.86 -9.57
N LEU A 699 -38.41 -9.18 -9.71
CA LEU A 699 -38.75 -9.86 -10.95
C LEU A 699 -40.26 -9.87 -11.24
N LYS A 700 -41.12 -9.55 -10.26
CA LYS A 700 -42.55 -9.37 -10.50
C LYS A 700 -42.84 -8.00 -11.07
N LYS A 701 -42.21 -6.97 -10.50
CA LYS A 701 -42.41 -5.57 -10.88
C LYS A 701 -41.38 -5.07 -11.90
N TRP A 702 -40.39 -5.89 -12.24
CA TRP A 702 -39.29 -5.59 -13.18
C TRP A 702 -38.56 -4.29 -12.87
N LYS A 703 -38.29 -4.06 -11.58
CA LYS A 703 -37.67 -2.82 -11.12
C LYS A 703 -36.60 -3.09 -10.09
N GLU A 704 -35.64 -2.20 -10.06
CA GLU A 704 -34.63 -2.15 -9.02
C GLU A 704 -35.27 -1.75 -7.68
N ILE A 705 -34.91 -2.47 -6.63
CA ILE A 705 -35.39 -2.23 -5.26
C ILE A 705 -34.27 -1.86 -4.28
N ALA A 706 -33.01 -2.13 -4.62
CA ALA A 706 -31.85 -1.68 -3.86
C ALA A 706 -30.58 -1.61 -4.73
N VAL A 707 -29.69 -0.69 -4.38
CA VAL A 707 -28.35 -0.56 -4.96
C VAL A 707 -27.33 -0.47 -3.84
N ILE A 708 -26.32 -1.32 -3.90
CA ILE A 708 -25.15 -1.28 -3.03
C ILE A 708 -23.97 -0.81 -3.87
N VAL A 709 -23.39 0.32 -3.48
CA VAL A 709 -22.21 0.87 -4.16
C VAL A 709 -20.96 0.42 -3.42
N HIS A 710 -20.08 -0.29 -4.13
CA HIS A 710 -18.77 -0.71 -3.64
C HIS A 710 -17.67 0.25 -4.08
N PRO A 711 -16.54 0.31 -3.35
CA PRO A 711 -15.38 1.10 -3.75
C PRO A 711 -14.69 0.53 -4.99
N PHE A 712 -14.83 -0.76 -5.26
CA PHE A 712 -14.16 -1.45 -6.36
C PHE A 712 -15.16 -2.23 -7.21
N ALA A 713 -14.72 -2.57 -8.41
CA ALA A 713 -15.50 -3.37 -9.33
C ALA A 713 -15.78 -4.76 -8.73
N ILE A 714 -16.97 -5.30 -8.99
CA ILE A 714 -17.41 -6.58 -8.43
C ILE A 714 -16.97 -7.72 -9.35
N GLU A 715 -16.41 -8.79 -8.78
CA GLU A 715 -16.09 -10.03 -9.50
C GLU A 715 -17.16 -11.10 -9.30
N LYS A 716 -17.59 -11.30 -8.05
CA LYS A 716 -18.51 -12.37 -7.67
C LYS A 716 -19.45 -11.91 -6.57
N ILE A 717 -20.67 -12.44 -6.59
CA ILE A 717 -21.65 -12.28 -5.53
C ILE A 717 -22.22 -13.65 -5.15
N ALA A 718 -22.64 -13.81 -3.90
CA ALA A 718 -23.44 -14.96 -3.48
C ALA A 718 -24.37 -14.55 -2.35
N ILE A 719 -25.53 -15.20 -2.28
CA ILE A 719 -26.54 -14.92 -1.27
C ILE A 719 -26.84 -16.16 -0.43
N GLN A 720 -27.07 -15.94 0.86
CA GLN A 720 -27.42 -16.96 1.83
C GLN A 720 -28.72 -16.60 2.56
N LYS A 721 -29.69 -17.52 2.55
CA LYS A 721 -31.00 -17.41 3.23
C LYS A 721 -31.71 -16.07 3.01
N ASP A 722 -31.52 -15.47 1.83
CA ASP A 722 -32.07 -14.16 1.46
C ASP A 722 -31.73 -13.01 2.42
N GLN A 723 -30.73 -13.23 3.28
CA GLN A 723 -30.32 -12.35 4.35
C GLN A 723 -28.87 -11.94 4.19
N PHE A 724 -27.93 -12.87 4.00
CA PHE A 724 -26.51 -12.52 3.91
C PHE A 724 -26.06 -12.47 2.46
N LEU A 725 -25.61 -11.31 2.00
CA LEU A 725 -25.06 -11.10 0.67
C LEU A 725 -23.55 -10.93 0.79
N CYS A 726 -22.82 -11.90 0.23
CA CYS A 726 -21.38 -11.86 0.10
C CYS A 726 -20.98 -11.28 -1.25
N VAL A 727 -20.05 -10.32 -1.25
CA VAL A 727 -19.57 -9.62 -2.43
C VAL A 727 -18.05 -9.67 -2.45
N ALA A 728 -17.46 -10.19 -3.53
CA ALA A 728 -16.03 -10.20 -3.75
C ALA A 728 -15.63 -9.22 -4.86
N ASP A 729 -14.63 -8.39 -4.59
CA ASP A 729 -14.12 -7.39 -5.52
C ASP A 729 -12.87 -7.84 -6.30
N ILE A 730 -12.54 -7.09 -7.35
CA ILE A 730 -11.41 -7.35 -8.27
C ILE A 730 -10.04 -7.33 -7.61
N HIS A 731 -9.95 -6.76 -6.40
CA HIS A 731 -8.71 -6.60 -5.65
C HIS A 731 -8.60 -7.64 -4.52
N GLY A 732 -9.61 -8.48 -4.33
CA GLY A 732 -9.61 -9.54 -3.33
C GLY A 732 -10.30 -9.20 -2.02
N GLY A 733 -10.91 -8.01 -1.91
CA GLY A 733 -11.75 -7.68 -0.77
C GLY A 733 -13.03 -8.50 -0.79
N VAL A 734 -13.40 -9.08 0.34
CA VAL A 734 -14.66 -9.80 0.53
C VAL A 734 -15.48 -9.02 1.53
N TRP A 735 -16.69 -8.67 1.14
CA TRP A 735 -17.63 -7.87 1.89
C TRP A 735 -18.83 -8.73 2.24
N MET A 736 -19.26 -8.68 3.50
CA MET A 736 -20.45 -9.39 3.95
C MET A 736 -21.52 -8.39 4.37
N TRP A 737 -22.68 -8.45 3.71
CA TRP A 737 -23.83 -7.60 3.98
C TRP A 737 -24.96 -8.42 4.59
N ASN A 738 -25.65 -7.85 5.57
CA ASN A 738 -26.94 -8.29 6.07
C ASN A 738 -28.04 -7.46 5.39
N LEU A 739 -28.95 -8.13 4.69
CA LEU A 739 -30.06 -7.55 3.95
C LEU A 739 -31.29 -7.55 4.86
N HIS A 740 -31.52 -6.45 5.57
CA HIS A 740 -32.72 -6.28 6.36
C HIS A 740 -33.90 -6.02 5.43
N GLN A 741 -34.87 -6.93 5.42
CA GLN A 741 -36.12 -6.74 4.71
C GLN A 741 -37.04 -5.89 5.57
N LYS A 742 -37.31 -4.66 5.14
CA LYS A 742 -38.28 -3.76 5.78
C LYS A 742 -39.28 -3.34 4.71
N ASP A 743 -40.49 -3.90 4.79
CA ASP A 743 -41.55 -3.75 3.80
C ASP A 743 -41.11 -4.19 2.38
N ALA A 744 -41.42 -3.40 1.35
CA ALA A 744 -41.00 -3.64 -0.03
C ALA A 744 -39.55 -3.20 -0.34
N SER A 745 -38.80 -2.75 0.66
CA SER A 745 -37.43 -2.24 0.52
C SER A 745 -36.41 -3.14 1.22
N ILE A 746 -35.18 -3.17 0.70
CA ILE A 746 -34.08 -3.90 1.32
C ILE A 746 -33.08 -2.86 1.82
N LYS A 747 -32.79 -2.89 3.12
CA LYS A 747 -31.75 -2.07 3.73
C LYS A 747 -30.50 -2.93 3.98
N PRO A 748 -29.45 -2.79 3.16
CA PRO A 748 -28.19 -3.50 3.35
C PRO A 748 -27.41 -2.86 4.52
N GLU A 749 -26.98 -3.68 5.46
CA GLU A 749 -26.08 -3.34 6.56
C GLU A 749 -24.78 -4.13 6.41
N LEU A 750 -23.62 -3.48 6.50
CA LEU A 750 -22.35 -4.18 6.38
C LEU A 750 -22.00 -4.87 7.70
N LEU A 751 -21.69 -6.17 7.65
CA LEU A 751 -21.26 -6.94 8.83
C LEU A 751 -19.74 -6.88 9.01
N TRP A 752 -18.98 -7.20 7.97
CA TRP A 752 -17.52 -7.21 8.00
C TRP A 752 -16.94 -7.14 6.58
N VAL A 753 -15.65 -6.81 6.50
CA VAL A 753 -14.88 -6.82 5.25
C VAL A 753 -13.45 -7.31 5.50
N THR A 754 -12.88 -8.08 4.57
CA THR A 754 -11.50 -8.61 4.64
C THR A 754 -10.48 -7.76 3.90
N SER A 755 -10.83 -6.52 3.50
CA SER A 755 -9.99 -5.71 2.63
C SER A 755 -8.69 -5.30 3.34
N PRO A 756 -7.51 -5.67 2.81
CA PRO A 756 -6.22 -5.30 3.40
C PRO A 756 -5.86 -3.82 3.18
N ASN A 757 -6.68 -3.06 2.43
CA ASN A 757 -6.31 -1.74 1.91
C ASN A 757 -7.06 -0.56 2.53
N LEU A 758 -7.99 -0.78 3.48
CA LEU A 758 -8.57 0.32 4.24
C LEU A 758 -7.76 0.55 5.52
N VAL A 759 -6.82 1.50 5.48
CA VAL A 759 -6.11 1.98 6.66
C VAL A 759 -6.67 3.36 6.99
N CYS A 760 -7.49 3.47 8.03
CA CYS A 760 -8.04 4.74 8.51
C CYS A 760 -7.59 5.01 9.95
N ASN A 761 -6.30 5.24 10.17
CA ASN A 761 -5.81 5.60 11.50
C ASN A 761 -6.24 7.04 11.86
N LEU A 762 -7.06 7.19 12.92
CA LEU A 762 -7.31 8.43 13.67
C LEU A 762 -7.80 9.63 12.85
N ALA A 763 -8.65 9.42 11.84
CA ALA A 763 -9.35 10.54 11.21
C ALA A 763 -10.44 11.08 12.15
N GLU A 764 -10.49 12.38 12.44
CA GLU A 764 -11.60 12.98 13.20
C GLU A 764 -12.72 13.40 12.22
N ILE A 765 -13.83 12.65 12.23
CA ILE A 765 -14.96 12.75 11.29
C ILE A 765 -16.17 13.43 11.95
N SER A 766 -16.01 13.85 13.21
CA SER A 766 -17.08 14.36 14.08
C SER A 766 -17.94 15.49 13.46
N GLN A 767 -17.48 16.17 12.40
CA GLN A 767 -18.23 17.25 11.73
C GLN A 767 -18.32 17.13 10.19
N ALA A 768 -17.99 15.97 9.61
CA ALA A 768 -18.17 15.76 8.18
C ALA A 768 -19.66 15.60 7.83
N ILE A 769 -20.19 16.50 7.00
CA ILE A 769 -21.58 16.50 6.55
C ILE A 769 -21.68 15.79 5.19
N GLY A 770 -22.55 14.78 5.07
CA GLY A 770 -22.84 14.07 3.81
C GLY A 770 -22.20 12.69 3.63
N LEU A 771 -21.53 12.15 4.65
CA LEU A 771 -21.14 10.72 4.68
C LEU A 771 -22.37 9.84 4.89
N SER A 772 -22.53 8.79 4.09
CA SER A 772 -23.51 7.75 4.38
C SER A 772 -23.18 7.07 5.71
N GLU A 773 -24.21 6.62 6.43
CA GLU A 773 -24.07 6.01 7.75
C GLU A 773 -23.17 4.77 7.73
N ALA A 774 -23.21 4.00 6.64
CA ALA A 774 -22.33 2.86 6.39
C ALA A 774 -20.84 3.27 6.26
N ASN A 775 -20.54 4.38 5.57
CA ASN A 775 -19.17 4.87 5.46
C ASN A 775 -18.66 5.45 6.77
N ARG A 776 -19.54 6.05 7.58
CA ARG A 776 -19.18 6.53 8.91
C ARG A 776 -18.82 5.36 9.84
N GLN A 777 -19.64 4.31 9.86
CA GLN A 777 -19.38 3.09 10.64
C GLN A 777 -18.10 2.36 10.20
N LEU A 778 -17.87 2.24 8.89
CA LEU A 778 -16.66 1.64 8.34
C LEU A 778 -15.41 2.41 8.82
N MET A 779 -15.41 3.73 8.69
CA MET A 779 -14.27 4.56 9.08
C MET A 779 -14.03 4.51 10.60
N THR A 780 -15.09 4.48 11.41
CA THR A 780 -15.00 4.34 12.87
C THR A 780 -14.45 2.98 13.30
N GLN A 781 -14.86 1.87 12.65
CA GLN A 781 -14.31 0.54 12.91
C GLN A 781 -12.82 0.43 12.58
N TYR A 782 -12.33 1.19 11.60
CA TYR A 782 -10.90 1.23 11.23
C TYR A 782 -10.07 2.26 11.99
N GLY A 783 -10.64 2.89 13.04
CA GLY A 783 -9.90 3.74 13.98
C GLY A 783 -10.06 5.25 13.78
N ALA A 784 -11.02 5.70 12.95
CA ALA A 784 -11.41 7.10 12.87
C ALA A 784 -12.30 7.49 14.09
N LYS A 785 -12.09 8.69 14.64
CA LYS A 785 -12.86 9.25 15.76
C LYS A 785 -14.02 10.14 15.31
#